data_AF-A0A345E849-F1
#
_entry.id   AF-A0A345E849-F1
#
_cell.length_a   1.000
_cell.length_b   1.000
_cell.length_c   1.000
_cell.angle_alpha   90.00
_cell.angle_beta   90.00
_cell.angle_gamma   90.00
#
_symmetry.space_group_name_H-M   'P 1'
#
loop_
_entity.id
_entity.type
_entity.pdbx_description
1 polymer ?
#
loop_
_entity_poly.entity_id
_entity_poly.type
_entity_poly.pdbx_seq_one_letter_code
_entity_poly.pdbx_strand_id
1 'polypeptide(L)'
;MGVGITLSMSDREQKELFWLVVYAVVLALMVLPIFEMIVWGWNDQPWGLVREIHQGVINFGQPYLNRNVPLAVGISIYLGIALAMLVDTYKRVQGVLFWLALLFGSTEVLIEQTGLVDRFVELATSASWGLVLVAPLVLVGMFVAGVRSDHLESLVSKVKSQFFDEPDERAGSGGDDGPIEINHSVGPRIQIPAPRLEWITVGDRRLILDIPVPGVRWITISPVRVNPPRMLFVVTLLIIGYSAVEALVAYHPWLLRAPNGLTWRAAGFEFERLIFHNTALRGIPASAVFLFALYKFTSYESTRNVIQIGPARSGKTAEFAGLHITLEDTHELDPAESEGISVPRGRILDGKFPPSTGNEEITFIEIEYMVGELLREKVTLQTVDYGGALLGEVLAEVREDSETDLVTEATNWRDAERELKETTEILADDDASLDLDEGYDVSDKIAGAIWDCVRHADRIVLTVPLDDFFGPILAKGNPPEYLDSRVVSADASEDEIRNVLDIGENEQIKSHWMIDHEGERWYYKKERRDVPQDYLTWYEQLQGDDQFASTDFLLSITKADYAVEGFKNKNGTTAWSNYPQFRNYVVTDVLAEATGHFDTENSGFYGTADFWPVWYKVEERPEIEYEEEHETEDDEDEEDDDLRIDLSDDNIPALRGSKKLLERLQR
;
A
#
# COMPACT_ATOMS: atom_id res chain seq x y z
N MET A 1 -24.15 -13.81 -24.69
CA MET A 1 -23.04 -12.84 -24.63
C MET A 1 -22.39 -13.01 -23.27
N GLY A 2 -21.35 -13.83 -23.18
CA GLY A 2 -20.51 -13.87 -21.99
C GLY A 2 -19.52 -12.74 -22.12
N VAL A 3 -19.66 -11.70 -21.30
CA VAL A 3 -18.60 -10.70 -21.14
C VAL A 3 -17.51 -11.42 -20.36
N GLY A 4 -16.61 -12.06 -21.09
CA GLY A 4 -15.38 -12.62 -20.52
C GLY A 4 -14.51 -11.44 -20.15
N ILE A 5 -14.59 -10.99 -18.89
CA ILE A 5 -13.59 -10.11 -18.33
C ILE A 5 -12.37 -11.01 -18.10
N THR A 6 -11.53 -11.15 -19.12
CA THR A 6 -10.18 -11.69 -18.96
C THR A 6 -9.37 -10.62 -18.25
N LEU A 7 -9.37 -10.68 -16.92
CA LEU A 7 -8.34 -9.99 -16.14
C LEU A 7 -7.02 -10.66 -16.50
N SER A 8 -6.16 -9.95 -17.23
CA SER A 8 -4.76 -10.29 -17.38
C SER A 8 -4.14 -10.22 -15.98
N MET A 9 -3.98 -11.38 -15.34
CA MET A 9 -3.24 -11.50 -14.08
C MET A 9 -1.83 -11.97 -14.41
N SER A 10 -0.82 -11.39 -13.76
CA SER A 10 0.57 -11.84 -13.93
C SER A 10 0.71 -13.31 -13.53
N ASP A 11 1.69 -14.02 -14.08
CA ASP A 11 1.97 -15.42 -13.71
C ASP A 11 2.20 -15.59 -12.21
N ARG A 12 2.75 -14.56 -11.56
CA ARG A 12 2.95 -14.49 -10.12
C ARG A 12 1.61 -14.38 -9.38
N GLU A 13 0.76 -13.43 -9.78
CA GLU A 13 -0.58 -13.27 -9.20
C GLU A 13 -1.42 -14.54 -9.37
N GLN A 14 -1.30 -15.24 -10.50
CA GLN A 14 -1.98 -16.52 -10.72
C GLN A 14 -1.48 -17.61 -9.78
N LYS A 15 -0.15 -17.74 -9.60
CA LYS A 15 0.45 -18.69 -8.65
C LYS A 15 0.01 -18.37 -7.22
N GLU A 16 0.00 -17.10 -6.87
CA GLU A 16 -0.40 -16.64 -5.55
C GLU A 16 -1.89 -16.89 -5.28
N LEU A 17 -2.76 -16.53 -6.23
CA LEU A 17 -4.19 -16.83 -6.19
C LEU A 17 -4.45 -18.33 -6.10
N PHE A 18 -3.71 -19.14 -6.88
CA PHE A 18 -3.80 -20.59 -6.82
C PHE A 18 -3.53 -21.13 -5.42
N TRP A 19 -2.44 -20.69 -4.78
CA TRP A 19 -2.13 -21.11 -3.41
C TRP A 19 -3.17 -20.62 -2.40
N LEU A 20 -3.69 -19.41 -2.55
CA LEU A 20 -4.78 -18.90 -1.72
C LEU A 20 -6.05 -19.76 -1.83
N VAL A 21 -6.41 -20.18 -3.05
CA VAL A 21 -7.54 -21.09 -3.29
C VAL A 21 -7.26 -22.47 -2.67
N VAL A 22 -6.05 -23.02 -2.84
CA VAL A 22 -5.65 -24.29 -2.22
C VAL A 22 -5.79 -24.21 -0.70
N TYR A 23 -5.29 -23.15 -0.06
CA TYR A 23 -5.43 -22.96 1.38
C TYR A 23 -6.90 -22.81 1.79
N ALA A 24 -7.71 -22.07 1.03
CA ALA A 24 -9.14 -21.94 1.32
C ALA A 24 -9.88 -23.30 1.26
N VAL A 25 -9.56 -24.14 0.27
CA VAL A 25 -10.11 -25.50 0.16
C VAL A 25 -9.66 -26.38 1.34
N VAL A 26 -8.38 -26.32 1.70
CA VAL A 26 -7.85 -27.04 2.87
C VAL A 26 -8.55 -26.59 4.14
N LEU A 27 -8.73 -25.28 4.34
CA LEU A 27 -9.48 -24.73 5.47
C LEU A 27 -10.90 -25.29 5.48
N ALA A 28 -11.64 -25.20 4.38
CA ALA A 28 -13.02 -25.70 4.28
C ALA A 28 -13.15 -27.19 4.63
N LEU A 29 -12.23 -28.02 4.14
CA LEU A 29 -12.22 -29.46 4.40
C LEU A 29 -11.85 -29.81 5.84
N MET A 30 -10.87 -29.09 6.42
CA MET A 30 -10.41 -29.37 7.79
C MET A 30 -11.39 -28.84 8.85
N VAL A 31 -12.25 -27.88 8.52
CA VAL A 31 -13.27 -27.36 9.45
C VAL A 31 -14.19 -28.47 9.96
N LEU A 32 -14.59 -29.43 9.11
CA LEU A 32 -15.53 -30.50 9.48
C LEU A 32 -15.06 -31.33 10.70
N PRO A 33 -13.91 -32.04 10.67
CA PRO A 33 -13.45 -32.83 11.81
C PRO A 33 -13.11 -31.98 13.04
N ILE A 34 -12.77 -30.70 12.86
CA ILE A 34 -12.53 -29.77 13.98
C ILE A 34 -13.85 -29.48 14.69
N PHE A 35 -14.90 -29.14 13.94
CA PHE A 35 -16.21 -28.88 14.51
C PHE A 35 -16.79 -30.14 15.17
N GLU A 36 -16.66 -31.33 14.56
CA GLU A 36 -17.05 -32.59 15.20
C GLU A 36 -16.34 -32.78 16.55
N MET A 37 -15.02 -32.51 16.60
CA MET A 37 -14.23 -32.60 17.84
C MET A 37 -14.71 -31.59 18.89
N ILE A 38 -14.98 -30.34 18.48
CA ILE A 38 -15.51 -29.29 19.37
C ILE A 38 -16.85 -29.72 19.96
N VAL A 39 -17.79 -30.18 19.13
CA VAL A 39 -19.12 -30.55 19.63
C VAL A 39 -19.06 -31.82 20.47
N TRP A 40 -18.21 -32.77 20.11
CA TRP A 40 -18.00 -33.96 20.92
C TRP A 40 -17.45 -33.58 22.32
N GLY A 41 -16.42 -32.74 22.38
CA GLY A 41 -15.89 -32.22 23.65
C GLY A 41 -16.94 -31.49 24.48
N TRP A 42 -17.85 -30.74 23.84
CA TRP A 42 -18.92 -30.02 24.52
C TRP A 42 -20.04 -30.93 25.05
N ASN A 43 -20.50 -31.89 24.25
CA ASN A 43 -21.65 -32.74 24.58
C ASN A 43 -21.28 -33.87 25.54
N ASP A 44 -20.18 -34.56 25.26
CA ASP A 44 -19.86 -35.85 25.90
C ASP A 44 -19.01 -35.72 27.17
N GLN A 45 -18.42 -34.54 27.44
CA GLN A 45 -17.77 -34.26 28.73
C GLN A 45 -18.72 -33.50 29.66
N PRO A 46 -19.42 -34.18 30.60
CA PRO A 46 -20.34 -33.53 31.52
C PRO A 46 -19.64 -32.57 32.49
N TRP A 47 -18.32 -32.69 32.67
CA TRP A 47 -17.51 -31.93 33.61
C TRP A 47 -16.51 -30.96 32.96
N GLY A 48 -16.61 -30.65 31.67
CA GLY A 48 -15.68 -29.72 31.03
C GLY A 48 -15.64 -28.35 31.72
N LEU A 49 -14.45 -27.80 31.96
CA LEU A 49 -14.24 -26.52 32.65
C LEU A 49 -14.99 -25.38 31.97
N VAL A 50 -15.01 -25.32 30.64
CA VAL A 50 -15.73 -24.28 29.90
C VAL A 50 -17.24 -24.43 30.08
N ARG A 51 -17.75 -25.66 30.15
CA ARG A 51 -19.16 -25.92 30.40
C ARG A 51 -19.55 -25.52 31.83
N GLU A 52 -18.69 -25.79 32.82
CA GLU A 52 -18.90 -25.39 34.21
C GLU A 52 -18.80 -23.86 34.39
N ILE A 53 -17.82 -23.20 33.77
CA ILE A 53 -17.72 -21.73 33.71
C ILE A 53 -18.99 -21.15 33.09
N HIS A 54 -19.36 -21.63 31.91
CA HIS A 54 -20.54 -21.16 31.17
C HIS A 54 -21.82 -21.31 32.01
N GLN A 55 -22.05 -22.49 32.60
CA GLN A 55 -23.21 -22.71 33.46
C GLN A 55 -23.18 -21.91 34.76
N GLY A 56 -22.02 -21.71 35.36
CA GLY A 56 -21.89 -20.87 36.55
C GLY A 56 -22.17 -19.40 36.23
N VAL A 57 -21.70 -18.88 35.09
CA VAL A 57 -22.05 -17.52 34.62
C VAL A 57 -23.56 -17.39 34.41
N ILE A 58 -24.21 -18.40 33.81
CA ILE A 58 -25.67 -18.42 33.67
C ILE A 58 -26.34 -18.38 35.04
N ASN A 59 -25.94 -19.27 35.97
CA ASN A 59 -26.55 -19.35 37.30
C ASN A 59 -26.36 -18.05 38.10
N PHE A 60 -25.21 -17.39 37.97
CA PHE A 60 -24.96 -16.09 38.58
C PHE A 60 -25.85 -14.98 38.00
N GLY A 61 -26.04 -14.99 36.67
CA GLY A 61 -26.84 -13.98 35.98
C GLY A 61 -28.35 -14.17 36.05
N GLN A 62 -28.84 -15.34 36.46
CA GLN A 62 -30.28 -15.62 36.58
C GLN A 62 -30.94 -14.80 37.71
N PRO A 63 -32.18 -14.31 37.51
CA PRO A 63 -33.07 -14.53 36.36
C PRO A 63 -32.85 -13.61 35.15
N TYR A 64 -31.88 -12.69 35.22
CA TYR A 64 -31.71 -11.60 34.25
C TYR A 64 -31.00 -11.99 32.96
N LEU A 65 -30.10 -12.99 33.01
CA LEU A 65 -29.29 -13.40 31.88
C LEU A 65 -29.88 -14.64 31.20
N ASN A 66 -30.26 -14.53 29.92
CA ASN A 66 -30.69 -15.67 29.13
C ASN A 66 -29.54 -16.70 29.03
N ARG A 67 -29.87 -17.99 29.15
CA ARG A 67 -28.93 -19.13 29.07
C ARG A 67 -28.03 -19.09 27.82
N ASN A 68 -28.49 -18.48 26.74
CA ASN A 68 -27.76 -18.42 25.48
C ASN A 68 -26.78 -17.24 25.38
N VAL A 69 -26.81 -16.27 26.31
CA VAL A 69 -25.99 -15.04 26.23
C VAL A 69 -24.48 -15.30 26.31
N PRO A 70 -23.93 -16.11 27.24
CA PRO A 70 -22.48 -16.25 27.31
C PRO A 70 -21.88 -16.94 26.08
N LEU A 71 -22.61 -17.89 25.48
CA LEU A 71 -22.24 -18.49 24.19
C LEU A 71 -22.29 -17.46 23.06
N ALA A 72 -23.34 -16.63 23.02
CA ALA A 72 -23.48 -15.56 22.05
C ALA A 72 -22.31 -14.58 22.10
N VAL A 73 -21.79 -14.26 23.29
CA VAL A 73 -20.65 -13.35 23.49
C VAL A 73 -19.40 -13.86 22.78
N GLY A 74 -18.98 -15.10 23.07
CA GLY A 74 -17.77 -15.65 22.46
C GLY A 74 -17.86 -15.76 20.94
N ILE A 75 -18.99 -16.26 20.44
CA ILE A 75 -19.23 -16.38 18.99
C ILE A 75 -19.26 -15.01 18.33
N SER A 76 -19.98 -14.04 18.90
CA SER A 76 -20.12 -12.70 18.29
C SER A 76 -18.79 -11.97 18.22
N ILE A 77 -17.96 -12.05 19.26
CA ILE A 77 -16.61 -11.46 19.24
C ILE A 77 -15.75 -12.11 18.16
N TYR A 78 -15.77 -13.46 18.07
CA TYR A 78 -15.04 -14.18 17.03
C TYR A 78 -15.51 -13.81 15.61
N LEU A 79 -16.83 -13.73 15.40
CA LEU A 79 -17.41 -13.27 14.13
C LEU A 79 -16.99 -11.83 13.82
N GLY A 80 -16.91 -10.95 14.81
CA GLY A 80 -16.40 -9.59 14.65
C GLY A 80 -14.94 -9.55 14.20
N ILE A 81 -14.07 -10.35 14.81
CA ILE A 81 -12.66 -10.47 14.40
C ILE A 81 -12.56 -11.03 12.98
N ALA A 82 -13.36 -12.05 12.63
CA ALA A 82 -13.40 -12.60 11.29
C ALA A 82 -13.99 -11.62 10.25
N LEU A 83 -14.97 -10.80 10.62
CA LEU A 83 -15.55 -9.77 9.74
C LEU A 83 -14.57 -8.63 9.47
N ALA A 84 -13.66 -8.34 10.42
CA ALA A 84 -12.60 -7.36 10.19
C ALA A 84 -11.74 -7.69 8.96
N MET A 85 -11.58 -8.98 8.60
CA MET A 85 -10.90 -9.38 7.37
C MET A 85 -11.64 -8.99 6.08
N LEU A 86 -12.95 -8.75 6.12
CA LEU A 86 -13.73 -8.29 4.96
C LEU A 86 -13.69 -6.77 4.78
N VAL A 87 -13.49 -6.04 5.88
CA VAL A 87 -13.38 -4.58 5.88
C VAL A 87 -12.12 -4.15 5.13
N ASP A 88 -11.05 -4.91 5.32
CA ASP A 88 -9.79 -4.67 4.65
C ASP A 88 -9.90 -4.91 3.13
N THR A 89 -9.52 -3.91 2.33
CA THR A 89 -9.60 -3.97 0.87
C THR A 89 -8.61 -4.95 0.27
N TYR A 90 -7.43 -5.10 0.89
CA TYR A 90 -6.33 -5.88 0.38
C TYR A 90 -6.52 -7.38 0.64
N LYS A 91 -6.84 -7.78 1.89
CA LYS A 91 -7.17 -9.20 2.17
C LYS A 91 -8.66 -9.52 2.03
N ARG A 92 -9.45 -8.70 1.33
CA ARG A 92 -10.88 -8.95 1.14
C ARG A 92 -11.14 -10.32 0.52
N VAL A 93 -10.38 -10.70 -0.51
CA VAL A 93 -10.52 -12.01 -1.17
C VAL A 93 -10.25 -13.14 -0.18
N GLN A 94 -9.20 -13.01 0.64
CA GLN A 94 -8.90 -13.97 1.70
C GLN A 94 -10.02 -14.01 2.76
N GLY A 95 -10.52 -12.86 3.19
CA GLY A 95 -11.68 -12.77 4.07
C GLY A 95 -12.88 -13.51 3.48
N VAL A 96 -13.23 -13.26 2.22
CA VAL A 96 -14.35 -13.93 1.54
C VAL A 96 -14.14 -15.44 1.48
N LEU A 97 -12.96 -15.90 1.06
CA LEU A 97 -12.62 -17.32 0.99
C LEU A 97 -12.67 -17.99 2.37
N PHE A 98 -12.19 -17.33 3.42
CA PHE A 98 -12.29 -17.79 4.80
C PHE A 98 -13.74 -17.91 5.26
N TRP A 99 -14.57 -16.90 4.96
CA TRP A 99 -15.99 -16.93 5.29
C TRP A 99 -16.74 -18.02 4.52
N LEU A 100 -16.42 -18.26 3.25
CA LEU A 100 -16.98 -19.38 2.49
C LEU A 100 -16.58 -20.73 3.10
N ALA A 101 -15.32 -20.89 3.50
CA ALA A 101 -14.86 -22.10 4.18
C ALA A 101 -15.59 -22.31 5.53
N LEU A 102 -15.76 -21.24 6.30
CA LEU A 102 -16.46 -21.27 7.59
C LEU A 102 -17.96 -21.53 7.42
N LEU A 103 -18.62 -20.94 6.41
CA LEU A 103 -20.02 -21.17 6.08
C LEU A 103 -20.24 -22.60 5.61
N PHE A 104 -19.36 -23.13 4.76
CA PHE A 104 -19.42 -24.51 4.30
C PHE A 104 -19.33 -25.48 5.47
N GLY A 105 -18.26 -25.39 6.27
CA GLY A 105 -18.04 -26.33 7.35
C GLY A 105 -19.02 -26.16 8.52
N SER A 106 -19.50 -24.94 8.77
CA SER A 106 -20.58 -24.74 9.74
C SER A 106 -21.88 -25.34 9.23
N THR A 107 -22.31 -25.09 7.98
CA THR A 107 -23.59 -25.60 7.45
C THR A 107 -23.66 -27.13 7.51
N GLU A 108 -22.62 -27.83 7.08
CA GLU A 108 -22.58 -29.30 7.12
C GLU A 108 -22.71 -29.83 8.55
N VAL A 109 -21.91 -29.34 9.50
CA VAL A 109 -21.97 -29.82 10.90
C VAL A 109 -23.26 -29.40 11.59
N LEU A 110 -23.75 -28.20 11.30
CA LEU A 110 -24.98 -27.66 11.87
C LEU A 110 -26.20 -28.46 11.40
N ILE A 111 -26.28 -28.86 10.13
CA ILE A 111 -27.38 -29.69 9.62
C ILE A 111 -27.43 -31.05 10.34
N GLU A 112 -26.28 -31.66 10.60
CA GLU A 112 -26.23 -32.98 11.24
C GLU A 112 -26.41 -32.92 12.76
N GLN A 113 -26.07 -31.79 13.40
CA GLN A 113 -26.07 -31.65 14.86
C GLN A 113 -27.09 -30.61 15.35
N THR A 114 -28.34 -31.03 15.40
CA THR A 114 -29.53 -30.22 15.71
C THR A 114 -29.41 -29.36 16.98
N GLY A 115 -28.75 -29.86 18.03
CA GLY A 115 -28.75 -29.21 19.35
C GLY A 115 -28.03 -27.85 19.42
N LEU A 116 -27.01 -27.59 18.58
CA LEU A 116 -26.28 -26.31 18.60
C LEU A 116 -26.94 -25.30 17.66
N VAL A 117 -27.44 -25.75 16.52
CA VAL A 117 -28.27 -24.93 15.60
C VAL A 117 -29.50 -24.43 16.29
N ASP A 118 -30.25 -25.30 16.97
CA ASP A 118 -31.49 -24.92 17.62
C ASP A 118 -31.25 -23.79 18.63
N ARG A 119 -30.12 -23.84 19.37
CA ARG A 119 -29.73 -22.77 20.30
C ARG A 119 -29.32 -21.48 19.60
N PHE A 120 -28.63 -21.56 18.47
CA PHE A 120 -28.23 -20.40 17.70
C PHE A 120 -29.43 -19.74 17.01
N VAL A 121 -30.32 -20.53 16.42
CA VAL A 121 -31.60 -20.08 15.85
C VAL A 121 -32.49 -19.51 16.94
N GLU A 122 -32.61 -20.15 18.10
CA GLU A 122 -33.35 -19.62 19.25
C GLU A 122 -32.77 -18.27 19.71
N LEU A 123 -31.44 -18.16 19.79
CA LEU A 123 -30.76 -16.90 20.09
C LEU A 123 -31.08 -15.83 19.04
N ALA A 124 -30.91 -16.13 17.75
CA ALA A 124 -31.11 -15.19 16.65
C ALA A 124 -32.57 -14.76 16.49
N THR A 125 -33.52 -15.68 16.70
CA THR A 125 -34.96 -15.45 16.57
C THR A 125 -35.62 -14.94 17.86
N SER A 126 -34.90 -14.91 18.99
CA SER A 126 -35.41 -14.31 20.22
C SER A 126 -35.62 -12.80 20.01
N ALA A 127 -36.88 -12.42 19.79
CA ALA A 127 -37.35 -11.13 19.24
C ALA A 127 -36.98 -9.85 20.02
N SER A 128 -36.19 -9.95 21.09
CA SER A 128 -35.78 -8.81 21.93
C SER A 128 -34.28 -8.75 22.23
N TRP A 129 -33.55 -9.86 22.17
CA TRP A 129 -32.16 -9.92 22.65
C TRP A 129 -31.15 -10.39 21.61
N GLY A 130 -31.55 -11.21 20.62
CA GLY A 130 -30.65 -11.78 19.62
C GLY A 130 -29.85 -10.72 18.85
N LEU A 131 -30.54 -9.94 18.02
CA LEU A 131 -29.89 -8.89 17.22
C LEU A 131 -29.31 -7.75 18.08
N VAL A 132 -29.99 -7.39 19.16
CA VAL A 132 -29.58 -6.28 20.04
C VAL A 132 -28.28 -6.59 20.79
N LEU A 133 -28.01 -7.85 21.14
CA LEU A 133 -26.76 -8.24 21.78
C LEU A 133 -25.67 -8.62 20.77
N VAL A 134 -26.03 -9.39 19.73
CA VAL A 134 -25.04 -9.89 18.76
C VAL A 134 -24.39 -8.75 18.01
N ALA A 135 -25.15 -7.76 17.52
CA ALA A 135 -24.57 -6.69 16.71
C ALA A 135 -23.52 -5.84 17.46
N PRO A 136 -23.78 -5.35 18.70
CA PRO A 136 -22.74 -4.67 19.49
C PRO A 136 -21.53 -5.53 19.80
N LEU A 137 -21.71 -6.83 20.05
CA LEU A 137 -20.59 -7.74 20.35
C LEU A 137 -19.74 -8.05 19.12
N VAL A 138 -20.36 -8.13 17.95
CA VAL A 138 -19.65 -8.19 16.66
C VAL A 138 -18.85 -6.92 16.46
N LEU A 139 -19.43 -5.74 16.72
CA LEU A 139 -18.70 -4.46 16.65
C LEU A 139 -17.54 -4.41 17.65
N VAL A 140 -17.71 -4.95 18.86
CA VAL A 140 -16.61 -5.10 19.83
C VAL A 140 -15.50 -6.00 19.26
N GLY A 141 -15.84 -7.12 18.63
CA GLY A 141 -14.86 -7.99 17.96
C GLY A 141 -14.11 -7.28 16.83
N MET A 142 -14.82 -6.51 16.00
CA MET A 142 -14.21 -5.70 14.94
C MET A 142 -13.27 -4.63 15.51
N PHE A 143 -13.70 -3.93 16.56
CA PHE A 143 -12.90 -2.91 17.25
C PHE A 143 -11.64 -3.49 17.89
N VAL A 144 -11.78 -4.67 18.52
CA VAL A 144 -10.67 -5.43 19.10
C VAL A 144 -9.68 -5.89 18.02
N ALA A 145 -10.17 -6.17 16.82
CA ALA A 145 -9.34 -6.44 15.64
C ALA A 145 -8.76 -5.16 14.99
N GLY A 146 -8.98 -3.97 15.56
CA GLY A 146 -8.43 -2.71 15.08
C GLY A 146 -9.32 -1.90 14.13
N VAL A 147 -10.55 -2.37 13.83
CA VAL A 147 -11.49 -1.62 12.97
C VAL A 147 -11.96 -0.37 13.70
N ARG A 148 -11.59 0.79 13.14
CA ARG A 148 -12.01 2.11 13.61
C ARG A 148 -13.38 2.53 13.03
N SER A 149 -14.00 3.55 13.61
CA SER A 149 -15.33 4.02 13.22
C SER A 149 -15.36 4.67 11.83
N ASP A 150 -14.30 5.36 11.44
CA ASP A 150 -14.10 5.95 10.10
C ASP A 150 -14.10 4.88 8.99
N HIS A 151 -13.50 3.71 9.22
CA HIS A 151 -13.60 2.57 8.31
C HIS A 151 -15.06 2.12 8.12
N LEU A 152 -15.82 2.05 9.21
CA LEU A 152 -17.23 1.67 9.18
C LEU A 152 -18.07 2.74 8.47
N GLU A 153 -17.82 4.02 8.71
CA GLU A 153 -18.49 5.13 8.03
C GLU A 153 -18.20 5.13 6.54
N SER A 154 -16.95 4.87 6.14
CA SER A 154 -16.54 4.71 4.74
C SER A 154 -17.23 3.53 4.07
N LEU A 155 -17.38 2.40 4.77
CA LEU A 155 -18.15 1.26 4.25
C LEU A 155 -19.63 1.59 4.13
N VAL A 156 -20.23 2.19 5.16
CA VAL A 156 -21.65 2.57 5.15
C VAL A 156 -21.92 3.59 4.06
N SER A 157 -21.03 4.55 3.82
CA SER A 157 -21.18 5.54 2.76
C SER A 157 -21.08 4.90 1.37
N LYS A 158 -20.12 4.00 1.14
CA LYS A 158 -20.02 3.22 -0.12
C LYS A 158 -21.22 2.32 -0.38
N VAL A 159 -21.72 1.63 0.64
CA VAL A 159 -22.93 0.80 0.53
C VAL A 159 -24.14 1.70 0.28
N LYS A 160 -24.22 2.85 0.95
CA LYS A 160 -25.30 3.80 0.76
C LYS A 160 -25.31 4.35 -0.67
N SER A 161 -24.17 4.78 -1.20
CA SER A 161 -24.10 5.26 -2.58
C SER A 161 -24.41 4.14 -3.58
N GLN A 162 -23.88 2.93 -3.36
CA GLN A 162 -24.07 1.82 -4.30
C GLN A 162 -25.51 1.27 -4.34
N PHE A 163 -26.23 1.27 -3.22
CA PHE A 163 -27.57 0.68 -3.12
C PHE A 163 -28.71 1.70 -2.97
N PHE A 164 -28.41 2.92 -2.52
CA PHE A 164 -29.41 3.94 -2.15
C PHE A 164 -29.16 5.30 -2.80
N ASP A 165 -28.24 5.43 -3.76
CA ASP A 165 -28.30 6.60 -4.64
C ASP A 165 -29.64 6.51 -5.38
N GLU A 166 -30.57 7.39 -4.97
CA GLU A 166 -31.82 7.59 -5.67
C GLU A 166 -31.47 7.87 -7.13
N PRO A 167 -32.12 7.19 -8.09
CA PRO A 167 -31.90 7.49 -9.49
C PRO A 167 -32.12 8.98 -9.68
N ASP A 168 -31.06 9.69 -10.08
CA ASP A 168 -31.06 11.13 -10.32
C ASP A 168 -32.41 11.51 -10.94
N GLU A 169 -33.21 12.31 -10.22
CA GLU A 169 -34.45 12.93 -10.71
C GLU A 169 -34.15 13.97 -11.82
N ARG A 170 -33.24 13.64 -12.73
CA ARG A 170 -32.98 14.35 -13.98
C ARG A 170 -33.73 13.69 -15.12
N ALA A 171 -35.06 13.68 -15.03
CA ALA A 171 -35.95 13.62 -16.18
C ALA A 171 -37.39 13.98 -15.76
N GLY A 172 -37.64 15.26 -15.45
CA GLY A 172 -38.97 15.67 -15.02
C GLY A 172 -39.23 17.18 -15.07
N SER A 173 -38.70 17.86 -16.08
CA SER A 173 -39.19 19.19 -16.45
C SER A 173 -40.66 19.08 -16.87
N GLY A 174 -41.56 19.64 -16.07
CA GLY A 174 -42.88 20.10 -16.52
C GLY A 174 -44.06 19.36 -15.89
N GLY A 175 -44.64 19.94 -14.85
CA GLY A 175 -45.91 19.50 -14.28
C GLY A 175 -46.29 20.31 -13.05
N ASP A 176 -46.96 21.43 -13.28
CA ASP A 176 -47.58 22.29 -12.27
C ASP A 176 -48.84 21.59 -11.73
N ASP A 177 -48.70 20.72 -10.73
CA ASP A 177 -49.84 20.10 -10.04
C ASP A 177 -49.71 20.28 -8.52
N GLY A 178 -50.78 20.82 -7.92
CA GLY A 178 -50.83 21.41 -6.59
C GLY A 178 -50.71 20.46 -5.39
N PRO A 179 -50.77 21.03 -4.17
CA PRO A 179 -50.45 20.30 -2.94
C PRO A 179 -51.51 19.26 -2.60
N ILE A 180 -51.12 17.99 -2.58
CA ILE A 180 -51.91 16.90 -2.03
C ILE A 180 -51.64 16.82 -0.52
N GLU A 181 -52.58 17.32 0.29
CA GLU A 181 -52.62 17.09 1.73
C GLU A 181 -52.97 15.62 2.01
N ILE A 182 -51.98 14.81 2.41
CA ILE A 182 -52.22 13.45 2.91
C ILE A 182 -52.35 13.51 4.44
N ASN A 183 -53.58 13.38 4.92
CA ASN A 183 -53.93 13.38 6.33
C ASN A 183 -53.79 11.96 6.92
N HIS A 184 -52.68 11.68 7.60
CA HIS A 184 -52.47 10.40 8.31
C HIS A 184 -53.01 10.48 9.74
N SER A 185 -54.15 9.82 9.98
CA SER A 185 -54.72 9.59 11.30
C SER A 185 -53.83 8.67 12.14
N VAL A 186 -53.45 9.16 13.32
CA VAL A 186 -52.58 8.54 14.33
C VAL A 186 -53.28 7.37 15.04
N GLY A 187 -52.74 6.16 14.92
CA GLY A 187 -52.93 5.08 15.89
C GLY A 187 -51.88 5.15 17.01
N PRO A 188 -52.13 4.59 18.21
CA PRO A 188 -51.21 4.69 19.33
C PRO A 188 -49.90 3.96 19.02
N ARG A 189 -48.84 4.74 18.74
CA ARG A 189 -47.46 4.23 18.74
C ARG A 189 -47.12 3.82 20.17
N ILE A 190 -47.09 2.52 20.43
CA ILE A 190 -46.37 1.97 21.57
C ILE A 190 -44.89 2.28 21.29
N GLN A 191 -44.39 3.38 21.87
CA GLN A 191 -42.96 3.67 21.92
C GLN A 191 -42.33 2.66 22.87
N ILE A 192 -41.90 1.52 22.33
CA ILE A 192 -40.83 0.75 22.96
C ILE A 192 -39.59 1.66 22.82
N PRO A 193 -38.95 2.11 23.91
CA PRO A 193 -37.72 2.87 23.78
C PRO A 193 -36.71 1.98 23.07
N ALA A 194 -36.40 2.32 21.81
CA ALA A 194 -35.31 1.68 21.11
C ALA A 194 -34.04 1.91 21.94
N PRO A 195 -33.19 0.89 22.16
CA PRO A 195 -31.91 1.10 22.80
C PRO A 195 -31.17 2.20 22.03
N ARG A 196 -30.90 3.33 22.69
CA ARG A 196 -30.00 4.36 22.17
C ARG A 196 -28.58 3.85 22.34
N LEU A 197 -28.02 3.32 21.26
CA LEU A 197 -26.56 3.26 21.10
C LEU A 197 -26.10 4.70 20.84
N GLU A 198 -25.82 5.47 21.89
CA GLU A 198 -25.11 6.74 21.74
C GLU A 198 -23.62 6.44 21.63
N TRP A 199 -23.05 6.70 20.46
CA TRP A 199 -21.61 6.73 20.26
C TRP A 199 -21.06 7.94 20.99
N ILE A 200 -20.55 7.74 22.21
CA ILE A 200 -19.81 8.79 22.90
C ILE A 200 -18.34 8.62 22.52
N THR A 201 -17.95 9.21 21.39
CA THR A 201 -16.55 9.37 21.01
C THR A 201 -15.89 10.36 21.97
N VAL A 202 -15.09 9.84 22.91
CA VAL A 202 -14.23 10.66 23.78
C VAL A 202 -12.79 10.55 23.24
N GLY A 203 -12.49 11.36 22.23
CA GLY A 203 -11.21 11.37 21.48
C GLY A 203 -11.00 10.12 20.60
N ASP A 204 -9.99 10.18 19.73
CA ASP A 204 -9.73 9.22 18.62
C ASP A 204 -9.46 7.75 19.02
N ARG A 205 -9.54 7.36 20.31
CA ARG A 205 -8.95 6.09 20.77
C ARG A 205 -9.74 5.31 21.81
N ARG A 206 -11.02 5.60 22.06
CA ARG A 206 -11.81 4.89 23.09
C ARG A 206 -13.20 4.50 22.61
N LEU A 207 -13.50 3.20 22.64
CA LEU A 207 -14.88 2.71 22.55
C LEU A 207 -15.49 2.71 23.95
N ILE A 208 -16.56 3.49 24.13
CA ILE A 208 -17.39 3.46 25.34
C ILE A 208 -18.69 2.76 24.97
N LEU A 209 -18.89 1.56 25.51
CA LEU A 209 -20.13 0.81 25.31
C LEU A 209 -21.08 1.11 26.48
N ASP A 210 -22.17 1.83 26.22
CA ASP A 210 -23.27 2.00 27.17
C ASP A 210 -24.28 0.87 26.99
N ILE A 211 -24.16 -0.17 27.82
CA ILE A 211 -25.13 -1.26 27.82
C ILE A 211 -26.18 -0.93 28.89
N PRO A 212 -27.48 -0.87 28.55
CA PRO A 212 -28.55 -0.56 29.50
C PRO A 212 -28.84 -1.74 30.44
N VAL A 213 -27.85 -2.15 31.24
CA VAL A 213 -27.97 -3.15 32.29
C VAL A 213 -27.96 -2.42 33.63
N PRO A 214 -29.03 -2.53 34.45
CA PRO A 214 -29.08 -1.90 35.76
C PRO A 214 -27.85 -2.28 36.62
N GLY A 215 -27.03 -1.30 36.97
CA GLY A 215 -25.86 -1.48 37.85
C GLY A 215 -24.51 -1.69 37.16
N VAL A 216 -24.45 -1.79 35.82
CA VAL A 216 -23.18 -1.83 35.07
C VAL A 216 -22.84 -0.40 34.61
N ARG A 217 -21.76 0.20 35.15
CA ARG A 217 -21.24 1.48 34.65
C ARG A 217 -20.19 1.22 33.57
N TRP A 218 -20.30 1.94 32.46
CA TRP A 218 -19.40 2.13 31.30
C TRP A 218 -18.20 1.17 31.21
N ILE A 219 -18.16 0.36 30.15
CA ILE A 219 -16.97 -0.42 29.80
C ILE A 219 -16.17 0.42 28.80
N THR A 220 -14.94 0.81 29.18
CA THR A 220 -13.98 1.43 28.25
C THR A 220 -13.06 0.35 27.70
N ILE A 221 -13.07 0.17 26.39
CA ILE A 221 -12.15 -0.74 25.70
C ILE A 221 -11.11 0.12 24.98
N SER A 222 -9.84 -0.05 25.34
CA SER A 222 -8.74 0.52 24.58
C SER A 222 -8.44 -0.39 23.38
N PRO A 223 -8.27 0.16 22.17
CA PRO A 223 -7.92 -0.63 21.01
C PRO A 223 -6.54 -1.24 21.24
N VAL A 224 -6.44 -2.56 21.09
CA VAL A 224 -5.15 -3.24 21.08
C VAL A 224 -4.65 -3.18 19.64
N ARG A 225 -3.45 -2.63 19.41
CA ARG A 225 -2.81 -2.60 18.08
C ARG A 225 -2.36 -4.03 17.70
N VAL A 226 -3.31 -4.92 17.44
CA VAL A 226 -3.02 -6.29 16.97
C VAL A 226 -3.48 -6.42 15.53
N ASN A 227 -2.63 -6.98 14.69
CA ASN A 227 -2.95 -7.30 13.31
C ASN A 227 -4.13 -8.30 13.26
N PRO A 228 -5.31 -7.95 12.69
CA PRO A 228 -6.52 -8.80 12.66
C PRO A 228 -6.31 -10.28 12.32
N PRO A 229 -5.49 -10.69 11.32
CA PRO A 229 -5.26 -12.07 10.96
C PRO A 229 -4.43 -12.79 12.01
N ARG A 230 -3.45 -12.11 12.62
CA ARG A 230 -2.70 -12.67 13.76
C ARG A 230 -3.64 -12.88 14.94
N MET A 231 -4.55 -11.94 15.18
CA MET A 231 -5.56 -12.08 16.22
C MET A 231 -6.52 -13.23 15.92
N LEU A 232 -7.04 -13.33 14.70
CA LEU A 232 -7.87 -14.44 14.25
C LEU A 232 -7.15 -15.78 14.43
N PHE A 233 -5.89 -15.87 14.00
CA PHE A 233 -5.07 -17.06 14.18
C PHE A 233 -4.92 -17.43 15.66
N VAL A 234 -4.54 -16.47 16.53
CA VAL A 234 -4.35 -16.71 17.96
C VAL A 234 -5.65 -17.13 18.64
N VAL A 235 -6.77 -16.45 18.36
CA VAL A 235 -8.07 -16.82 18.94
C VAL A 235 -8.50 -18.20 18.45
N THR A 236 -8.30 -18.51 17.16
CA THR A 236 -8.64 -19.82 16.61
C THR A 236 -7.76 -20.93 17.19
N LEU A 237 -6.46 -20.68 17.35
CA LEU A 237 -5.52 -21.57 18.03
C LEU A 237 -5.95 -21.87 19.46
N LEU A 238 -6.37 -20.85 20.22
CA LEU A 238 -6.86 -21.03 21.58
C LEU A 238 -8.16 -21.83 21.63
N ILE A 239 -9.12 -21.55 20.74
CA ILE A 239 -10.39 -22.30 20.65
C ILE A 239 -10.13 -23.77 20.33
N ILE A 240 -9.29 -24.04 19.32
CA ILE A 240 -8.96 -25.38 18.87
C ILE A 240 -8.17 -26.13 19.94
N GLY A 241 -7.13 -25.50 20.51
CA GLY A 241 -6.29 -26.10 21.53
C GLY A 241 -7.10 -26.46 22.78
N TYR A 242 -7.97 -25.55 23.23
CA TYR A 242 -8.85 -25.79 24.34
C TYR A 242 -9.85 -26.93 24.06
N SER A 243 -10.46 -26.92 22.88
CA SER A 243 -11.42 -27.97 22.48
C SER A 243 -10.75 -29.33 22.35
N ALA A 244 -9.51 -29.39 21.89
CA ALA A 244 -8.72 -30.62 21.85
C ALA A 244 -8.44 -31.15 23.27
N VAL A 245 -8.17 -30.28 24.24
CA VAL A 245 -8.01 -30.68 25.65
C VAL A 245 -9.31 -31.24 26.21
N GLU A 246 -10.45 -30.57 26.00
CA GLU A 246 -11.77 -31.08 26.43
C GLU A 246 -12.09 -32.43 25.77
N ALA A 247 -11.74 -32.60 24.51
CA ALA A 247 -11.93 -33.87 23.81
C ALA A 247 -11.02 -34.97 24.42
N LEU A 248 -9.73 -34.70 24.59
CA LEU A 248 -8.76 -35.72 24.95
C LEU A 248 -8.71 -36.07 26.43
N VAL A 249 -9.13 -35.16 27.30
CA VAL A 249 -8.88 -35.28 28.74
C VAL A 249 -10.20 -35.38 29.47
N ALA A 250 -10.44 -36.52 30.13
CA ALA A 250 -11.41 -36.58 31.21
C ALA A 250 -10.76 -36.06 32.48
N TYR A 251 -11.35 -35.02 33.06
CA TYR A 251 -10.91 -34.42 34.29
C TYR A 251 -12.10 -33.87 35.07
N HIS A 252 -11.85 -33.58 36.33
CA HIS A 252 -12.73 -32.77 37.14
C HIS A 252 -12.15 -31.37 37.32
N PRO A 253 -12.90 -30.33 36.94
CA PRO A 253 -12.42 -28.97 37.05
C PRO A 253 -12.37 -28.56 38.52
N TRP A 254 -11.34 -27.81 38.85
CA TRP A 254 -11.21 -27.06 40.09
C TRP A 254 -12.34 -26.02 40.30
N LEU A 255 -13.04 -25.64 39.23
CA LEU A 255 -14.16 -24.70 39.26
C LEU A 255 -15.46 -25.44 38.91
N LEU A 256 -16.44 -25.38 39.79
CA LEU A 256 -17.73 -26.05 39.65
C LEU A 256 -18.86 -25.02 39.62
N ARG A 257 -19.94 -25.33 38.90
CA ARG A 257 -21.18 -24.56 38.98
C ARG A 257 -21.83 -24.72 40.35
N ALA A 258 -22.21 -23.60 40.94
CA ALA A 258 -23.05 -23.50 42.11
C ALA A 258 -24.42 -22.92 41.72
N PRO A 259 -25.49 -23.10 42.53
CA PRO A 259 -26.80 -22.49 42.26
C PRO A 259 -26.77 -20.97 42.10
N ASN A 260 -25.77 -20.31 42.70
CA ASN A 260 -25.59 -18.86 42.70
C ASN A 260 -24.32 -18.39 41.95
N GLY A 261 -23.70 -19.25 41.13
CA GLY A 261 -22.54 -18.87 40.34
C GLY A 261 -21.48 -19.96 40.22
N LEU A 262 -20.24 -19.60 40.55
CA LEU A 262 -19.07 -20.47 40.49
C LEU A 262 -18.53 -20.72 41.90
N THR A 263 -18.10 -21.96 42.18
CA THR A 263 -17.44 -22.33 43.43
C THR A 263 -16.19 -23.16 43.15
N TRP A 264 -15.23 -23.08 44.05
CA TRP A 264 -14.04 -23.93 44.00
C TRP A 264 -14.35 -25.34 44.51
N ARG A 265 -13.82 -26.35 43.82
CA ARG A 265 -13.79 -27.73 44.29
C ARG A 265 -12.70 -27.85 45.35
N ALA A 266 -13.05 -28.33 46.55
CA ALA A 266 -12.10 -28.46 47.66
C ALA A 266 -10.91 -29.37 47.35
N ALA A 267 -11.11 -30.40 46.51
CA ALA A 267 -10.06 -31.33 46.10
C ALA A 267 -9.18 -30.83 44.94
N GLY A 268 -9.44 -29.63 44.40
CA GLY A 268 -8.69 -29.07 43.27
C GLY A 268 -9.00 -29.72 41.92
N PHE A 269 -8.05 -29.63 40.98
CA PHE A 269 -8.12 -30.27 39.67
C PHE A 269 -7.73 -31.74 39.79
N GLU A 270 -8.58 -32.65 39.30
CA GLU A 270 -8.31 -34.08 39.28
C GLU A 270 -8.32 -34.59 37.83
N PHE A 271 -7.18 -35.04 37.34
CA PHE A 271 -7.09 -35.75 36.07
C PHE A 271 -7.62 -37.18 36.25
N GLU A 272 -8.57 -37.60 35.41
CA GLU A 272 -9.13 -38.95 35.45
C GLU A 272 -8.42 -39.87 34.46
N ARG A 273 -8.46 -39.52 33.16
CA ARG A 273 -7.86 -40.33 32.07
C ARG A 273 -7.77 -39.56 30.75
N LEU A 274 -6.96 -40.09 29.83
CA LEU A 274 -7.01 -39.70 28.42
C LEU A 274 -8.11 -40.49 27.68
N ILE A 275 -8.84 -39.81 26.80
CA ILE A 275 -9.89 -40.39 25.96
C ILE A 275 -9.46 -40.29 24.49
N PHE A 276 -9.33 -41.44 23.84
CA PHE A 276 -8.99 -41.54 22.43
C PHE A 276 -10.23 -41.92 21.62
N HIS A 277 -11.17 -40.99 21.50
CA HIS A 277 -12.32 -41.17 20.63
C HIS A 277 -11.92 -40.94 19.16
N ASN A 278 -12.53 -41.68 18.22
CA ASN A 278 -12.20 -41.54 16.78
C ASN A 278 -12.34 -40.10 16.29
N THR A 279 -13.33 -39.36 16.80
CA THR A 279 -13.52 -37.94 16.49
C THR A 279 -12.36 -37.06 16.96
N ALA A 280 -11.87 -37.26 18.19
CA ALA A 280 -10.71 -36.53 18.70
C ALA A 280 -9.44 -36.88 17.91
N LEU A 281 -9.24 -38.18 17.59
CA LEU A 281 -8.10 -38.66 16.83
C LEU A 281 -8.05 -38.09 15.40
N ARG A 282 -9.20 -37.82 14.77
CA ARG A 282 -9.29 -37.14 13.47
C ARG A 282 -9.18 -35.62 13.61
N GLY A 283 -9.77 -35.04 14.65
CA GLY A 283 -9.81 -33.61 14.90
C GLY A 283 -8.43 -32.99 15.15
N ILE A 284 -7.52 -33.68 15.85
CA ILE A 284 -6.18 -33.16 16.16
C ILE A 284 -5.30 -32.96 14.91
N PRO A 285 -5.07 -33.96 14.05
CA PRO A 285 -4.28 -33.75 12.84
C PRO A 285 -4.96 -32.74 11.90
N ALA A 286 -6.30 -32.77 11.80
CA ALA A 286 -7.03 -31.76 11.03
C ALA A 286 -6.85 -30.35 11.60
N SER A 287 -6.83 -30.19 12.92
CA SER A 287 -6.54 -28.94 13.62
C SER A 287 -5.14 -28.42 13.29
N ALA A 288 -4.13 -29.30 13.28
CA ALA A 288 -2.77 -28.91 12.92
C ALA A 288 -2.67 -28.44 11.47
N VAL A 289 -3.28 -29.17 10.53
CA VAL A 289 -3.33 -28.78 9.11
C VAL A 289 -4.11 -27.48 8.93
N PHE A 290 -5.25 -27.32 9.59
CA PHE A 290 -6.06 -26.10 9.56
C PHE A 290 -5.30 -24.90 10.11
N LEU A 291 -4.62 -25.04 11.26
CA LEU A 291 -3.84 -23.96 11.84
C LEU A 291 -2.64 -23.60 10.96
N PHE A 292 -1.97 -24.58 10.35
CA PHE A 292 -0.91 -24.30 9.39
C PHE A 292 -1.44 -23.56 8.15
N ALA A 293 -2.57 -24.02 7.59
CA ALA A 293 -3.21 -23.36 6.47
C ALA A 293 -3.67 -21.94 6.84
N LEU A 294 -4.28 -21.76 8.02
CA LEU A 294 -4.71 -20.46 8.53
C LEU A 294 -3.51 -19.55 8.77
N TYR A 295 -2.41 -20.07 9.31
CA TYR A 295 -1.17 -19.32 9.47
C TYR A 295 -0.66 -18.83 8.12
N LYS A 296 -0.49 -19.72 7.14
CA LYS A 296 -0.05 -19.33 5.78
C LYS A 296 -1.00 -18.36 5.10
N PHE A 297 -2.30 -18.56 5.29
CA PHE A 297 -3.36 -17.72 4.75
C PHE A 297 -3.36 -16.32 5.38
N THR A 298 -3.12 -16.23 6.69
CA THR A 298 -3.10 -14.97 7.44
C THR A 298 -1.77 -14.23 7.35
N SER A 299 -0.66 -14.97 7.24
CA SER A 299 0.72 -14.47 7.09
C SER A 299 1.10 -14.15 5.65
N TYR A 300 0.17 -14.26 4.71
CA TYR A 300 0.44 -13.87 3.34
C TYR A 300 0.63 -12.35 3.30
N GLU A 301 1.84 -11.95 2.92
CA GLU A 301 2.29 -10.59 2.64
C GLU A 301 2.59 -10.59 1.15
N SER A 302 1.92 -9.76 0.32
CA SER A 302 2.48 -9.50 -1.01
C SER A 302 3.57 -8.45 -0.87
N THR A 303 4.71 -8.78 -1.43
CA THR A 303 5.78 -7.84 -1.71
C THR A 303 5.55 -7.33 -3.11
N ARG A 304 5.36 -6.03 -3.27
CA ARG A 304 5.40 -5.38 -4.57
C ARG A 304 6.80 -4.85 -4.79
N ASN A 305 7.42 -5.29 -5.88
CA ASN A 305 8.71 -4.81 -6.33
C ASN A 305 8.45 -3.68 -7.32
N VAL A 306 8.87 -2.48 -6.96
CA VAL A 306 8.84 -1.33 -7.85
C VAL A 306 10.27 -1.01 -8.20
N ILE A 307 10.58 -0.83 -9.48
CA ILE A 307 11.86 -0.30 -9.94
C ILE A 307 11.67 1.06 -10.60
N GLN A 308 12.59 1.98 -10.37
CA GLN A 308 12.64 3.28 -11.03
C GLN A 308 13.83 3.32 -12.00
N ILE A 309 13.58 3.68 -13.25
CA ILE A 309 14.60 3.82 -14.30
C ILE A 309 14.46 5.15 -15.04
N GLY A 310 15.56 5.65 -15.60
CA GLY A 310 15.64 7.04 -15.99
C GLY A 310 16.96 7.44 -16.62
N PRO A 311 16.97 8.41 -17.54
CA PRO A 311 18.22 8.91 -18.13
C PRO A 311 19.10 9.60 -17.07
N ALA A 312 20.32 9.96 -17.46
CA ALA A 312 21.25 10.62 -16.56
C ALA A 312 20.67 11.95 -16.07
N ARG A 313 20.82 12.23 -14.76
CA ARG A 313 20.35 13.46 -14.12
C ARG A 313 18.84 13.72 -14.32
N SER A 314 18.07 12.65 -14.47
CA SER A 314 16.61 12.74 -14.50
C SER A 314 16.00 13.03 -13.13
N GLY A 315 16.79 13.14 -12.06
CA GLY A 315 16.29 13.37 -10.71
C GLY A 315 15.79 12.11 -10.00
N LYS A 316 16.23 10.90 -10.40
CA LYS A 316 15.88 9.63 -9.76
C LYS A 316 16.14 9.64 -8.25
N THR A 317 17.39 9.91 -7.87
CA THR A 317 17.87 9.97 -6.48
C THR A 317 17.09 10.98 -5.66
N ALA A 318 16.86 12.16 -6.23
CA ALA A 318 16.09 13.22 -5.59
C ALA A 318 14.64 12.76 -5.37
N GLU A 319 13.95 12.32 -6.43
CA GLU A 319 12.58 11.80 -6.33
C GLU A 319 12.45 10.71 -5.26
N PHE A 320 13.36 9.75 -5.26
CA PHE A 320 13.34 8.63 -4.33
C PHE A 320 13.58 9.07 -2.87
N ALA A 321 14.50 10.01 -2.64
CA ALA A 321 14.69 10.62 -1.32
C ALA A 321 13.50 11.47 -0.88
N GLY A 322 12.84 12.18 -1.80
CA GLY A 322 11.57 12.87 -1.51
C GLY A 322 10.43 11.89 -1.19
N LEU A 323 10.35 10.74 -1.87
CA LEU A 323 9.42 9.65 -1.55
C LEU A 323 9.70 9.08 -0.15
N HIS A 324 10.97 8.87 0.22
CA HIS A 324 11.36 8.42 1.55
C HIS A 324 10.91 9.39 2.64
N ILE A 325 11.20 10.69 2.50
CA ILE A 325 10.77 11.72 3.46
C ILE A 325 9.25 11.71 3.61
N THR A 326 8.53 11.63 2.49
CA THR A 326 7.05 11.55 2.50
C THR A 326 6.54 10.30 3.22
N LEU A 327 7.23 9.18 3.07
CA LEU A 327 6.92 7.92 3.73
C LEU A 327 7.16 8.00 5.24
N GLU A 328 8.26 8.60 5.68
CA GLU A 328 8.58 8.83 7.09
C GLU A 328 7.48 9.67 7.77
N ASP A 329 7.05 10.75 7.11
CA ASP A 329 5.98 11.63 7.58
C ASP A 329 4.61 10.92 7.66
N THR A 330 4.37 9.93 6.80
CA THR A 330 3.06 9.28 6.68
C THR A 330 2.93 7.96 7.44
N HIS A 331 4.02 7.19 7.61
CA HIS A 331 3.96 5.79 8.06
C HIS A 331 4.77 5.47 9.32
N GLU A 332 5.27 6.47 10.07
CA GLU A 332 6.13 6.27 11.26
C GLU A 332 7.29 5.29 10.93
N LEU A 333 7.92 5.43 9.75
CA LEU A 333 9.06 4.59 9.38
C LEU A 333 10.25 4.86 10.31
N ASP A 334 11.00 3.80 10.61
CA ASP A 334 12.31 3.94 11.25
C ASP A 334 13.35 4.20 10.16
N PRO A 335 13.93 5.43 10.08
CA PRO A 335 14.90 5.78 9.04
C PRO A 335 16.20 4.95 9.09
N ALA A 336 16.42 4.16 10.16
CA ALA A 336 17.57 3.26 10.26
C ALA A 336 17.45 1.98 9.41
N GLU A 337 16.27 1.65 8.85
CA GLU A 337 16.03 0.40 8.13
C GLU A 337 16.31 0.47 6.62
N SER A 338 16.53 1.66 6.06
CA SER A 338 16.70 1.87 4.61
C SER A 338 18.19 2.01 4.21
N GLU A 339 18.65 1.10 3.35
CA GLU A 339 20.02 1.09 2.82
C GLU A 339 20.18 2.13 1.69
N GLY A 340 21.33 2.81 1.63
CA GLY A 340 21.68 3.77 0.56
C GLY A 340 20.98 5.14 0.59
N ILE A 341 19.87 5.32 1.32
CA ILE A 341 19.07 6.56 1.25
C ILE A 341 19.56 7.70 2.14
N SER A 342 20.33 7.38 3.20
CA SER A 342 20.60 8.33 4.29
C SER A 342 21.30 9.60 3.82
N VAL A 343 22.23 9.49 2.86
CA VAL A 343 22.98 10.62 2.29
C VAL A 343 22.10 11.48 1.37
N PRO A 344 21.42 10.93 0.34
CA PRO A 344 20.46 11.71 -0.46
C PRO A 344 19.38 12.39 0.37
N ARG A 345 18.83 11.68 1.37
CA ARG A 345 17.83 12.23 2.30
C ARG A 345 18.40 13.38 3.11
N GLY A 346 19.58 13.20 3.70
CA GLY A 346 20.25 14.24 4.50
C GLY A 346 20.42 15.52 3.70
N ARG A 347 20.92 15.41 2.47
CA ARG A 347 21.09 16.57 1.57
C ARG A 347 19.77 17.28 1.30
N ILE A 348 18.70 16.56 0.97
CA ILE A 348 17.40 17.19 0.74
C ILE A 348 16.92 17.93 1.98
N LEU A 349 17.07 17.34 3.18
CA LEU A 349 16.70 17.97 4.45
C LEU A 349 17.59 19.16 4.83
N ASP A 350 18.81 19.21 4.29
CA ASP A 350 19.71 20.35 4.39
C ASP A 350 19.46 21.41 3.29
N GLY A 351 18.41 21.23 2.49
CA GLY A 351 18.05 22.13 1.39
C GLY A 351 18.98 22.03 0.17
N LYS A 352 19.75 20.94 0.05
CA LYS A 352 20.64 20.66 -1.08
C LYS A 352 20.08 19.52 -1.94
N PHE A 353 20.32 19.56 -3.25
CA PHE A 353 20.03 18.40 -4.10
C PHE A 353 21.05 17.27 -3.83
N PRO A 354 20.66 15.98 -3.97
CA PRO A 354 21.62 14.89 -4.00
C PRO A 354 22.59 15.06 -5.18
N PRO A 355 23.87 14.67 -5.03
CA PRO A 355 24.82 14.75 -6.13
C PRO A 355 24.37 13.86 -7.30
N SER A 356 24.83 14.20 -8.50
CA SER A 356 24.66 13.31 -9.64
C SER A 356 25.51 12.06 -9.44
N THR A 357 24.90 10.89 -9.62
CA THR A 357 25.58 9.58 -9.61
C THR A 357 26.67 9.57 -10.68
N GLY A 358 27.87 9.12 -10.31
CA GLY A 358 28.96 8.92 -11.26
C GLY A 358 28.58 7.92 -12.36
N ASN A 359 29.27 7.96 -13.51
CA ASN A 359 29.01 7.00 -14.60
C ASN A 359 29.32 5.54 -14.19
N GLU A 360 30.23 5.36 -13.25
CA GLU A 360 30.70 4.05 -12.75
C GLU A 360 30.08 3.71 -11.38
N GLU A 361 29.24 4.60 -10.84
CA GLU A 361 28.63 4.43 -9.54
C GLU A 361 27.21 3.85 -9.68
N ILE A 362 26.94 2.83 -8.88
CA ILE A 362 25.59 2.28 -8.72
C ILE A 362 25.26 2.34 -7.25
N THR A 363 24.18 3.01 -6.94
CA THR A 363 23.60 2.94 -5.61
C THR A 363 22.28 2.20 -5.70
N PHE A 364 22.24 1.01 -5.10
CA PHE A 364 20.97 0.35 -4.85
C PHE A 364 20.31 1.01 -3.64
N ILE A 365 19.11 1.54 -3.82
CA ILE A 365 18.36 2.17 -2.75
C ILE A 365 17.06 1.42 -2.53
N GLU A 366 16.82 1.02 -1.28
CA GLU A 366 15.68 0.20 -0.90
C GLU A 366 14.91 0.87 0.25
N ILE A 367 13.60 0.97 0.08
CA ILE A 367 12.67 1.46 1.09
C ILE A 367 11.61 0.41 1.31
N GLU A 368 11.62 -0.17 2.51
CA GLU A 368 10.56 -1.05 2.96
C GLU A 368 9.56 -0.28 3.80
N TYR A 369 8.29 -0.36 3.45
CA TYR A 369 7.23 0.26 4.23
C TYR A 369 5.96 -0.58 4.27
N MET A 370 5.15 -0.37 5.30
CA MET A 370 3.91 -1.12 5.49
C MET A 370 2.72 -0.27 5.04
N VAL A 371 1.99 -0.73 4.02
CA VAL A 371 0.76 -0.07 3.55
C VAL A 371 -0.47 -0.74 4.15
N GLY A 372 -1.46 0.05 4.54
CA GLY A 372 -2.75 -0.44 5.05
C GLY A 372 -2.89 -0.34 6.57
N GLU A 373 -4.08 0.08 7.03
CA GLU A 373 -4.35 0.28 8.45
C GLU A 373 -4.63 -1.02 9.22
N LEU A 374 -5.41 -1.91 8.62
CA LEU A 374 -5.84 -3.16 9.23
C LEU A 374 -4.85 -4.28 8.88
N LEU A 375 -4.62 -4.51 7.59
CA LEU A 375 -3.75 -5.58 7.10
C LEU A 375 -2.58 -4.95 6.38
N ARG A 376 -1.51 -4.79 7.12
CA ARG A 376 -0.26 -4.23 6.63
C ARG A 376 0.32 -5.12 5.51
N GLU A 377 0.43 -4.57 4.31
CA GLU A 377 1.18 -5.10 3.16
C GLU A 377 2.60 -4.55 3.23
N LYS A 378 3.62 -5.40 3.04
CA LYS A 378 5.00 -4.94 2.97
C LYS A 378 5.29 -4.53 1.53
N VAL A 379 5.41 -3.23 1.28
CA VAL A 379 5.82 -2.71 -0.02
C VAL A 379 7.30 -2.42 0.03
N THR A 380 8.03 -2.93 -0.95
CA THR A 380 9.47 -2.72 -1.09
C THR A 380 9.67 -1.88 -2.35
N LEU A 381 9.90 -0.59 -2.15
CA LEU A 381 10.24 0.33 -3.22
C LEU A 381 11.75 0.26 -3.41
N GLN A 382 12.19 -0.12 -4.61
CA GLN A 382 13.61 -0.20 -4.93
C GLN A 382 13.89 0.74 -6.10
N THR A 383 15.03 1.41 -6.05
CA THR A 383 15.56 2.11 -7.22
C THR A 383 17.00 1.71 -7.37
N VAL A 384 17.40 1.58 -8.62
CA VAL A 384 18.82 1.50 -8.95
C VAL A 384 19.20 2.87 -9.44
N ASP A 385 19.97 3.58 -8.64
CA ASP A 385 20.57 4.82 -9.07
C ASP A 385 21.87 4.49 -9.78
N TYR A 386 21.87 4.64 -11.10
CA TYR A 386 23.00 4.35 -11.96
C TYR A 386 23.31 5.54 -12.84
N GLY A 387 24.57 5.65 -13.25
CA GLY A 387 25.04 6.60 -14.25
C GLY A 387 24.21 6.48 -15.52
N GLY A 388 23.42 7.49 -15.85
CA GLY A 388 22.35 7.29 -16.84
C GLY A 388 22.80 7.09 -18.29
N ALA A 389 24.10 7.17 -18.59
CA ALA A 389 24.67 6.65 -19.84
C ALA A 389 24.38 5.15 -20.03
N LEU A 390 24.19 4.41 -18.92
CA LEU A 390 23.86 2.99 -18.91
C LEU A 390 22.42 2.69 -19.34
N LEU A 391 21.52 3.68 -19.40
CA LEU A 391 20.10 3.41 -19.73
C LEU A 391 19.97 2.75 -21.12
N GLY A 392 20.76 3.23 -22.09
CA GLY A 392 20.76 2.66 -23.44
C GLY A 392 21.29 1.23 -23.50
N GLU A 393 22.19 0.85 -22.59
CA GLU A 393 22.75 -0.49 -22.46
C GLU A 393 21.79 -1.42 -21.70
N VAL A 394 21.22 -0.95 -20.59
CA VAL A 394 20.16 -1.64 -19.83
C VAL A 394 18.99 -2.00 -20.73
N LEU A 395 18.62 -1.09 -21.64
CA LEU A 395 17.51 -1.29 -22.58
C LEU A 395 17.97 -1.80 -23.95
N ALA A 396 19.25 -2.14 -24.14
CA ALA A 396 19.74 -2.69 -25.40
C ALA A 396 19.03 -3.98 -25.78
N GLU A 397 18.69 -4.82 -24.79
CA GLU A 397 17.99 -6.09 -24.99
C GLU A 397 16.58 -5.93 -25.56
N VAL A 398 15.91 -4.82 -25.24
CA VAL A 398 14.59 -4.48 -25.81
C VAL A 398 14.71 -4.10 -27.29
N ARG A 399 15.89 -3.69 -27.77
CA ARG A 399 16.05 -3.07 -29.10
C ARG A 399 16.15 -4.07 -30.25
N GLU A 400 15.89 -5.37 -30.03
CA GLU A 400 16.02 -6.47 -31.02
C GLU A 400 17.44 -6.69 -31.59
N ASP A 401 18.42 -5.85 -31.21
CA ASP A 401 19.76 -5.79 -31.84
C ASP A 401 20.83 -6.63 -31.11
N SER A 402 20.54 -7.22 -29.95
CA SER A 402 21.49 -8.02 -29.18
C SER A 402 21.31 -9.52 -29.41
N GLU A 403 22.25 -10.15 -30.14
CA GLU A 403 22.56 -11.59 -29.97
C GLU A 403 23.41 -11.81 -28.71
N THR A 404 23.13 -11.08 -27.62
CA THR A 404 23.98 -11.17 -26.42
C THR A 404 23.60 -12.45 -25.68
N ASP A 405 24.51 -13.43 -25.68
CA ASP A 405 24.48 -14.64 -24.84
C ASP A 405 24.63 -14.24 -23.35
N LEU A 406 23.70 -13.43 -22.83
CA LEU A 406 23.77 -12.94 -21.46
C LEU A 406 23.60 -14.09 -20.47
N VAL A 407 24.30 -13.87 -19.36
CA VAL A 407 24.45 -14.68 -18.15
C VAL A 407 23.14 -15.37 -17.75
N THR A 408 23.26 -16.55 -17.13
CA THR A 408 22.13 -17.30 -16.55
C THR A 408 21.07 -16.38 -15.95
N GLU A 409 19.95 -16.23 -16.66
CA GLU A 409 18.85 -15.33 -16.29
C GLU A 409 18.46 -15.52 -14.83
N ALA A 410 18.37 -14.42 -14.06
CA ALA A 410 17.82 -14.49 -12.72
C ALA A 410 16.43 -15.13 -12.77
N THR A 411 16.21 -16.16 -11.93
CA THR A 411 14.93 -16.87 -11.96
C THR A 411 13.79 -16.12 -11.26
N ASN A 412 14.15 -15.15 -10.42
CA ASN A 412 13.24 -14.34 -9.63
C ASN A 412 13.93 -13.05 -9.16
N TRP A 413 13.13 -12.10 -8.68
CA TRP A 413 13.58 -10.81 -8.15
C TRP A 413 14.75 -10.91 -7.14
N ARG A 414 14.73 -11.87 -6.21
CA ARG A 414 15.78 -11.96 -5.18
C ARG A 414 17.12 -12.38 -5.74
N ASP A 415 17.12 -13.16 -6.82
CA ASP A 415 18.35 -13.51 -7.51
C ASP A 415 18.92 -12.29 -8.24
N ALA A 416 18.05 -11.51 -8.92
CA ALA A 416 18.43 -10.27 -9.59
C ALA A 416 18.98 -9.23 -8.60
N GLU A 417 18.29 -9.02 -7.49
CA GLU A 417 18.71 -8.11 -6.42
C GLU A 417 20.05 -8.54 -5.81
N ARG A 418 20.22 -9.84 -5.55
CA ARG A 418 21.47 -10.38 -5.01
C ARG A 418 22.62 -10.18 -5.99
N GLU A 419 22.42 -10.45 -7.28
CA GLU A 419 23.43 -10.24 -8.30
C GLU A 419 23.81 -8.76 -8.46
N LEU A 420 22.83 -7.86 -8.36
CA LEU A 420 23.06 -6.42 -8.37
C LEU A 420 23.86 -5.96 -7.14
N LYS A 421 23.50 -6.43 -5.94
CA LYS A 421 24.23 -6.15 -4.69
C LYS A 421 25.67 -6.70 -4.75
N GLU A 422 25.84 -7.95 -5.19
CA GLU A 422 27.17 -8.56 -5.38
C GLU A 422 28.01 -7.76 -6.40
N THR A 423 27.42 -7.27 -7.48
CA THR A 423 28.11 -6.46 -8.48
C THR A 423 28.47 -5.07 -7.96
N THR A 424 27.60 -4.46 -7.16
CA THR A 424 27.85 -3.17 -6.50
C THR A 424 28.96 -3.27 -5.46
N GLU A 425 28.97 -4.34 -4.65
CA GLU A 425 30.03 -4.59 -3.67
C GLU A 425 31.40 -4.79 -4.35
N ILE A 426 31.44 -5.46 -5.50
CA ILE A 426 32.66 -5.64 -6.29
C ILE A 426 33.19 -4.31 -6.82
N LEU A 427 32.30 -3.39 -7.23
CA LEU A 427 32.65 -2.06 -7.73
C LEU A 427 33.15 -1.12 -6.64
N ALA A 428 32.62 -1.26 -5.42
CA ALA A 428 33.00 -0.42 -4.29
C ALA A 428 34.37 -0.78 -3.68
N ASP A 429 34.93 -1.96 -4.02
CA ASP A 429 36.25 -2.38 -3.56
C ASP A 429 37.34 -1.85 -4.51
N ASP A 430 37.79 -0.61 -4.27
CA ASP A 430 38.87 0.05 -5.05
C ASP A 430 40.17 -0.78 -5.14
N ASP A 431 40.41 -1.67 -4.18
CA ASP A 431 41.58 -2.54 -4.11
C ASP A 431 41.38 -3.87 -4.87
N ALA A 432 40.15 -4.17 -5.31
CA ALA A 432 39.87 -5.26 -6.22
C ALA A 432 40.34 -4.83 -7.63
N SER A 433 41.65 -4.86 -7.85
CA SER A 433 42.22 -5.00 -9.19
C SER A 433 41.79 -6.37 -9.70
N LEU A 434 40.54 -6.48 -10.11
CA LEU A 434 39.99 -7.70 -10.66
C LEU A 434 40.81 -7.94 -11.93
N ASP A 435 41.53 -9.06 -11.96
CA ASP A 435 41.98 -9.71 -13.19
C ASP A 435 40.71 -10.17 -13.94
N LEU A 436 39.80 -9.25 -14.28
CA LEU A 436 38.75 -9.50 -15.26
C LEU A 436 39.50 -9.85 -16.53
N ASP A 437 39.27 -11.06 -17.02
CA ASP A 437 39.73 -11.46 -18.36
C ASP A 437 39.45 -10.29 -19.32
N GLU A 438 40.46 -9.91 -20.12
CA GLU A 438 40.61 -8.69 -20.96
C GLU A 438 39.45 -8.35 -21.95
N GLY A 439 38.21 -8.79 -21.72
CA GLY A 439 37.05 -8.48 -22.53
C GLY A 439 35.71 -8.49 -21.80
N TYR A 440 35.65 -8.51 -20.47
CA TYR A 440 34.38 -8.28 -19.76
C TYR A 440 34.21 -6.80 -19.44
N ASP A 441 33.22 -6.17 -20.08
CA ASP A 441 32.81 -4.81 -19.74
C ASP A 441 31.97 -4.85 -18.46
N VAL A 442 32.43 -4.12 -17.44
CA VAL A 442 31.72 -4.01 -16.17
C VAL A 442 30.34 -3.40 -16.39
N SER A 443 30.23 -2.50 -17.37
CA SER A 443 28.98 -1.89 -17.85
C SER A 443 27.93 -2.92 -18.24
N ASP A 444 28.31 -3.97 -18.97
CA ASP A 444 27.40 -5.02 -19.44
C ASP A 444 26.82 -5.84 -18.28
N LYS A 445 27.64 -6.14 -17.26
CA LYS A 445 27.18 -6.91 -16.09
C LYS A 445 26.19 -6.10 -15.25
N ILE A 446 26.47 -4.81 -15.08
CA ILE A 446 25.57 -3.87 -14.42
C ILE A 446 24.25 -3.78 -15.19
N ALA A 447 24.33 -3.56 -16.50
CA ALA A 447 23.17 -3.46 -17.37
C ALA A 447 22.32 -4.72 -17.31
N GLY A 448 22.94 -5.90 -17.33
CA GLY A 448 22.27 -7.19 -17.17
C GLY A 448 21.56 -7.36 -15.82
N ALA A 449 22.22 -6.98 -14.71
CA ALA A 449 21.61 -7.06 -13.38
C ALA A 449 20.42 -6.10 -13.21
N ILE A 450 20.53 -4.88 -13.75
CA ILE A 450 19.42 -3.91 -13.76
C ILE A 450 18.28 -4.41 -14.64
N TRP A 451 18.61 -4.95 -15.82
CA TRP A 451 17.63 -5.53 -16.74
C TRP A 451 16.85 -6.68 -16.10
N ASP A 452 17.52 -7.56 -15.37
CA ASP A 452 16.86 -8.63 -14.62
C ASP A 452 15.93 -8.08 -13.54
N CYS A 453 16.31 -6.99 -12.87
CA CYS A 453 15.39 -6.30 -11.97
C CYS A 453 14.18 -5.73 -12.74
N VAL A 454 14.39 -5.05 -13.87
CA VAL A 454 13.30 -4.53 -14.72
C VAL A 454 12.32 -5.65 -15.12
N ARG A 455 12.84 -6.80 -15.57
CA ARG A 455 12.06 -7.96 -16.00
C ARG A 455 11.19 -8.57 -14.89
N HIS A 456 11.67 -8.55 -13.64
CA HIS A 456 10.97 -9.11 -12.49
C HIS A 456 10.19 -8.07 -11.67
N ALA A 457 10.14 -6.81 -12.12
CA ALA A 457 9.41 -5.75 -11.44
C ALA A 457 7.89 -5.92 -11.62
N ASP A 458 7.13 -5.76 -10.52
CA ASP A 458 5.67 -5.72 -10.58
C ASP A 458 5.21 -4.36 -11.15
N ARG A 459 6.02 -3.31 -10.95
CA ARG A 459 5.76 -1.95 -11.43
C ARG A 459 7.06 -1.24 -11.81
N ILE A 460 7.05 -0.52 -12.92
CA ILE A 460 8.18 0.26 -13.41
C ILE A 460 7.82 1.74 -13.39
N VAL A 461 8.64 2.55 -12.71
CA VAL A 461 8.56 4.02 -12.71
C VAL A 461 9.58 4.56 -13.70
N LEU A 462 9.10 5.14 -14.78
CA LEU A 462 9.90 5.76 -15.83
C LEU A 462 10.03 7.25 -15.54
N THR A 463 11.24 7.73 -15.25
CA THR A 463 11.44 9.16 -14.98
C THR A 463 11.64 9.94 -16.27
N VAL A 464 10.90 11.02 -16.44
CA VAL A 464 11.00 11.94 -17.57
C VAL A 464 11.32 13.34 -17.02
N PRO A 465 12.54 13.84 -17.21
CA PRO A 465 12.92 15.13 -16.66
C PRO A 465 12.36 16.27 -17.51
N LEU A 466 11.59 17.17 -16.89
CA LEU A 466 10.84 18.19 -17.62
C LEU A 466 11.73 19.25 -18.30
N ASP A 467 12.97 19.43 -17.84
CA ASP A 467 13.98 20.28 -18.49
C ASP A 467 14.47 19.76 -19.85
N ASP A 468 14.10 18.55 -20.25
CA ASP A 468 14.30 18.13 -21.64
C ASP A 468 13.22 18.72 -22.58
N PHE A 469 12.10 19.21 -22.03
CA PHE A 469 10.89 19.57 -22.78
C PHE A 469 10.34 20.96 -22.41
N PHE A 470 11.14 21.82 -21.78
CA PHE A 470 10.68 23.12 -21.29
C PHE A 470 10.63 24.24 -22.35
N GLY A 471 10.87 23.94 -23.63
CA GLY A 471 10.72 24.90 -24.74
C GLY A 471 9.38 25.66 -24.74
N PRO A 472 8.22 24.99 -24.61
CA PRO A 472 6.92 25.65 -24.45
C PRO A 472 6.84 26.59 -23.25
N ILE A 473 7.57 26.32 -22.17
CA ILE A 473 7.60 27.17 -20.96
C ILE A 473 8.39 28.45 -21.26
N LEU A 474 9.52 28.33 -21.96
CA LEU A 474 10.35 29.46 -22.41
C LEU A 474 9.59 30.36 -23.38
N ALA A 475 8.95 29.78 -24.41
CA ALA A 475 8.17 30.52 -25.41
C ALA A 475 7.02 31.32 -24.78
N LYS A 476 6.42 30.80 -23.70
CA LYS A 476 5.35 31.49 -22.96
C LYS A 476 5.87 32.59 -22.03
N GLY A 477 7.18 32.78 -21.93
CA GLY A 477 7.81 33.78 -21.06
C GLY A 477 7.60 33.50 -19.58
N ASN A 478 7.52 32.22 -19.18
CA ASN A 478 7.38 31.82 -17.78
C ASN A 478 8.53 30.92 -17.28
N PRO A 479 9.82 31.18 -17.61
CA PRO A 479 10.89 30.46 -16.94
C PRO A 479 10.85 30.76 -15.42
N PRO A 480 11.17 29.79 -14.56
CA PRO A 480 11.47 30.09 -13.16
C PRO A 480 12.64 31.07 -13.05
N GLU A 481 12.60 31.96 -12.05
CA GLU A 481 13.62 33.00 -11.84
C GLU A 481 15.04 32.42 -11.78
N TYR A 482 15.20 31.25 -11.15
CA TYR A 482 16.51 30.58 -11.02
C TYR A 482 17.10 30.06 -12.35
N LEU A 483 16.34 30.11 -13.45
CA LEU A 483 16.84 29.78 -14.79
C LEU A 483 17.38 30.98 -15.55
N ASP A 484 17.19 32.22 -15.07
CA ASP A 484 17.66 33.43 -15.76
C ASP A 484 19.19 33.42 -15.95
N SER A 485 19.91 32.74 -15.04
CA SER A 485 21.37 32.53 -15.10
C SER A 485 21.80 31.32 -15.95
N ARG A 486 20.86 30.50 -16.46
CA ARG A 486 21.15 29.21 -17.13
C ARG A 486 20.57 29.11 -18.54
N VAL A 487 19.69 30.02 -18.92
CA VAL A 487 18.99 30.03 -20.21
C VAL A 487 19.19 31.38 -20.88
N VAL A 488 19.54 31.33 -22.16
CA VAL A 488 19.82 32.52 -22.96
C VAL A 488 19.18 32.37 -24.33
N SER A 489 18.58 33.43 -24.86
CA SER A 489 18.03 33.42 -26.21
C SER A 489 19.15 33.23 -27.25
N ALA A 490 18.88 32.51 -28.32
CA ALA A 490 19.84 32.37 -29.43
C ALA A 490 20.10 33.69 -30.19
N ASP A 491 19.26 34.70 -29.99
CA ASP A 491 19.46 36.06 -30.52
C ASP A 491 20.36 36.92 -29.62
N ALA A 492 20.77 36.41 -28.45
CA ALA A 492 21.72 37.07 -27.56
C ALA A 492 23.11 37.18 -28.18
N SER A 493 23.95 38.04 -27.60
CA SER A 493 25.33 38.17 -28.05
C SER A 493 26.13 36.89 -27.78
N GLU A 494 27.12 36.56 -28.61
CA GLU A 494 27.96 35.38 -28.41
C GLU A 494 28.64 35.38 -27.03
N ASP A 495 29.06 36.56 -26.55
CA ASP A 495 29.66 36.74 -25.23
C ASP A 495 28.67 36.40 -24.10
N GLU A 496 27.41 36.82 -24.24
CA GLU A 496 26.35 36.51 -23.27
C GLU A 496 26.02 35.01 -23.28
N ILE A 497 25.93 34.41 -24.46
CA ILE A 497 25.69 32.96 -24.61
C ILE A 497 26.84 32.18 -23.96
N ARG A 498 28.09 32.56 -24.23
CA ARG A 498 29.25 31.91 -23.64
C ARG A 498 29.32 32.09 -22.13
N ASN A 499 28.95 33.27 -21.62
CA ASN A 499 28.94 33.55 -20.19
C ASN A 499 27.87 32.72 -19.45
N VAL A 500 26.64 32.69 -19.97
CA VAL A 500 25.53 31.93 -19.36
C VAL A 500 25.77 30.42 -19.42
N LEU A 501 26.34 29.93 -20.51
CA LEU A 501 26.60 28.51 -20.70
C LEU A 501 27.95 28.05 -20.13
N ASP A 502 28.76 28.99 -19.62
CA ASP A 502 30.11 28.75 -19.11
C ASP A 502 31.03 28.06 -20.16
N ILE A 503 31.03 28.63 -21.37
CA ILE A 503 31.77 28.09 -22.52
C ILE A 503 33.07 28.88 -22.67
N GLY A 504 34.20 28.20 -22.54
CA GLY A 504 35.51 28.80 -22.79
C GLY A 504 35.62 29.39 -24.21
N GLU A 505 36.41 30.45 -24.39
CA GLU A 505 36.53 31.21 -25.66
C GLU A 505 36.73 30.36 -26.92
N ASN A 506 37.34 29.17 -26.78
CA ASN A 506 37.65 28.26 -27.88
C ASN A 506 36.71 27.06 -28.01
N GLU A 507 35.78 26.86 -27.07
CA GLU A 507 34.82 25.75 -27.13
C GLU A 507 33.63 26.12 -28.04
N GLN A 508 33.15 25.12 -28.79
CA GLN A 508 32.00 25.27 -29.67
C GLN A 508 30.70 25.04 -28.89
N ILE A 509 29.69 25.87 -29.15
CA ILE A 509 28.32 25.65 -28.66
C ILE A 509 27.82 24.31 -29.20
N LYS A 510 27.60 23.34 -28.31
CA LYS A 510 27.14 22.00 -28.69
C LYS A 510 25.64 22.02 -28.97
N SER A 511 25.19 21.17 -29.91
CA SER A 511 23.78 21.10 -30.31
C SER A 511 22.83 20.72 -29.18
N HIS A 512 23.29 19.96 -28.18
CA HIS A 512 22.47 19.59 -27.03
C HIS A 512 22.20 20.75 -26.07
N TRP A 513 22.85 21.91 -26.23
CA TRP A 513 22.48 23.13 -25.51
C TRP A 513 21.31 23.84 -26.15
N MET A 514 20.85 23.44 -27.34
CA MET A 514 19.83 24.17 -28.07
C MET A 514 18.44 23.55 -27.89
N ILE A 515 17.46 24.39 -27.58
CA ILE A 515 16.03 24.08 -27.66
C ILE A 515 15.44 24.96 -28.76
N ASP A 516 14.70 24.34 -29.67
CA ASP A 516 13.95 25.03 -30.71
C ASP A 516 12.46 24.77 -30.46
N HIS A 517 11.68 25.85 -30.33
CA HIS A 517 10.23 25.78 -30.19
C HIS A 517 9.58 26.93 -30.94
N GLU A 518 8.66 26.62 -31.84
CA GLU A 518 7.97 27.61 -32.70
C GLU A 518 8.91 28.56 -33.48
N GLY A 519 10.14 28.14 -33.77
CA GLY A 519 11.13 28.92 -34.50
C GLY A 519 11.94 29.89 -33.63
N GLU A 520 11.64 29.96 -32.34
CA GLU A 520 12.50 30.57 -31.34
C GLU A 520 13.52 29.54 -30.85
N ARG A 521 14.76 29.99 -30.68
CA ARG A 521 15.86 29.15 -30.22
C ARG A 521 16.41 29.69 -28.91
N TRP A 522 16.64 28.79 -27.98
CA TRP A 522 17.30 29.08 -26.71
C TRP A 522 18.49 28.18 -26.56
N TYR A 523 19.54 28.72 -25.94
CA TYR A 523 20.58 27.92 -25.38
C TYR A 523 20.39 27.77 -23.87
N TYR A 524 20.65 26.59 -23.35
CA TYR A 524 20.61 26.33 -21.91
C TYR A 524 21.82 25.49 -21.50
N LYS A 525 22.34 25.76 -20.29
CA LYS A 525 23.46 25.02 -19.71
C LYS A 525 22.99 23.60 -19.40
N LYS A 526 23.01 22.73 -20.43
CA LYS A 526 22.57 21.34 -20.32
C LYS A 526 23.69 20.51 -19.77
N GLU A 527 23.38 19.81 -18.69
CA GLU A 527 24.18 18.73 -18.17
C GLU A 527 24.24 17.56 -19.17
N ARG A 528 25.40 16.89 -19.32
CA ARG A 528 25.55 15.77 -20.26
C ARG A 528 24.51 14.66 -19.96
N ARG A 529 23.60 14.42 -20.91
CA ARG A 529 22.58 13.35 -20.87
C ARG A 529 22.15 12.96 -22.30
N ASP A 530 21.45 11.83 -22.42
CA ASP A 530 20.93 11.32 -23.70
C ASP A 530 19.93 12.27 -24.37
N VAL A 531 19.72 12.09 -25.67
CA VAL A 531 18.74 12.87 -26.42
C VAL A 531 17.33 12.40 -26.03
N PRO A 532 16.38 13.32 -25.76
CA PRO A 532 15.05 12.96 -25.28
C PRO A 532 14.30 11.93 -26.13
N GLN A 533 14.48 12.03 -27.45
CA GLN A 533 13.85 11.13 -28.41
C GLN A 533 14.28 9.67 -28.21
N ASP A 534 15.52 9.44 -27.78
CA ASP A 534 16.09 8.10 -27.69
C ASP A 534 15.45 7.34 -26.53
N TYR A 535 15.41 7.92 -25.32
CA TYR A 535 14.84 7.23 -24.17
C TYR A 535 13.31 7.11 -24.20
N LEU A 536 12.59 8.07 -24.79
CA LEU A 536 11.14 7.94 -24.96
C LEU A 536 10.80 6.79 -25.91
N THR A 537 11.61 6.59 -26.96
CA THR A 537 11.45 5.43 -27.85
C THR A 537 11.72 4.12 -27.10
N TRP A 538 12.73 4.07 -26.23
CA TRP A 538 12.97 2.87 -25.42
C TRP A 538 11.84 2.58 -24.45
N TYR A 539 11.24 3.61 -23.84
CA TYR A 539 10.05 3.45 -22.99
C TYR A 539 8.88 2.90 -23.79
N GLU A 540 8.64 3.43 -25.00
CA GLU A 540 7.64 2.94 -25.95
C GLU A 540 7.80 1.44 -26.27
N GLN A 541 9.03 1.02 -26.53
CA GLN A 541 9.34 -0.39 -26.79
C GLN A 541 9.15 -1.26 -25.54
N LEU A 542 9.60 -0.80 -24.37
CA LEU A 542 9.52 -1.54 -23.12
C LEU A 542 8.08 -1.87 -22.71
N GLN A 543 7.14 -0.92 -22.82
CA GLN A 543 5.72 -1.18 -22.52
C GLN A 543 5.03 -1.98 -23.63
N GLY A 544 5.50 -1.84 -24.88
CA GLY A 544 4.94 -2.52 -26.05
C GLY A 544 5.31 -4.00 -26.13
N ASP A 545 6.30 -4.43 -25.34
CA ASP A 545 6.77 -5.81 -25.30
C ASP A 545 5.81 -6.70 -24.49
N ASP A 546 5.41 -7.83 -25.08
CA ASP A 546 4.51 -8.82 -24.49
C ASP A 546 5.02 -9.37 -23.16
N GLN A 547 6.34 -9.34 -22.91
CA GLN A 547 6.92 -9.80 -21.64
C GLN A 547 6.50 -8.91 -20.45
N PHE A 548 6.16 -7.64 -20.70
CA PHE A 548 5.72 -6.68 -19.69
C PHE A 548 4.21 -6.44 -19.70
N ALA A 549 3.42 -7.30 -20.37
CA ALA A 549 1.97 -7.15 -20.46
C ALA A 549 1.24 -7.13 -19.10
N SER A 550 1.89 -7.62 -18.04
CA SER A 550 1.37 -7.59 -16.66
C SER A 550 2.02 -6.54 -15.76
N THR A 551 3.01 -5.80 -16.24
CA THR A 551 3.75 -4.81 -15.46
C THR A 551 3.01 -3.47 -15.51
N ASP A 552 2.81 -2.83 -14.35
CA ASP A 552 2.21 -1.49 -14.29
C ASP A 552 3.30 -0.44 -14.57
N PHE A 553 3.07 0.43 -15.55
CA PHE A 553 4.02 1.50 -15.91
C PHE A 553 3.51 2.85 -15.41
N LEU A 554 4.37 3.59 -14.71
CA LEU A 554 4.11 4.95 -14.26
C LEU A 554 5.15 5.89 -14.85
N LEU A 555 4.72 7.05 -15.37
CA LEU A 555 5.66 8.10 -15.75
C LEU A 555 5.76 9.13 -14.64
N SER A 556 6.94 9.23 -14.04
CA SER A 556 7.25 10.29 -13.10
C SER A 556 7.89 11.47 -13.83
N ILE A 557 7.20 12.60 -13.86
CA ILE A 557 7.69 13.81 -14.54
C ILE A 557 8.45 14.64 -13.52
N THR A 558 9.76 14.42 -13.44
CA THR A 558 10.64 15.08 -12.48
C THR A 558 10.99 16.49 -12.92
N LYS A 559 11.53 17.29 -11.98
CA LYS A 559 11.80 18.71 -12.19
C LYS A 559 10.57 19.48 -12.68
N ALA A 560 9.37 19.09 -12.24
CA ALA A 560 8.14 19.70 -12.70
C ALA A 560 7.94 21.14 -12.18
N ASP A 561 8.87 21.67 -11.37
CA ASP A 561 8.88 23.03 -10.89
C ASP A 561 8.98 24.06 -12.02
N TYR A 562 9.60 23.69 -13.16
CA TYR A 562 9.59 24.52 -14.37
C TYR A 562 8.18 24.91 -14.83
N ALA A 563 7.19 24.04 -14.60
CA ALA A 563 5.81 24.27 -15.04
C ALA A 563 4.95 25.02 -14.01
N VAL A 564 5.43 25.20 -12.77
CA VAL A 564 4.57 25.66 -11.65
C VAL A 564 4.08 27.09 -11.84
N GLU A 565 4.97 28.02 -12.20
CA GLU A 565 4.58 29.43 -12.40
C GLU A 565 3.73 29.60 -13.66
N GLY A 566 4.07 28.92 -14.77
CA GLY A 566 3.24 28.89 -15.97
C GLY A 566 1.82 28.37 -15.69
N PHE A 567 1.70 27.29 -14.90
CA PHE A 567 0.41 26.76 -14.47
C PHE A 567 -0.38 27.77 -13.62
N LYS A 568 0.28 28.41 -12.66
CA LYS A 568 -0.32 29.41 -11.76
C LYS A 568 -0.80 30.64 -12.53
N ASN A 569 -0.02 31.12 -13.49
CA ASN A 569 -0.39 32.23 -14.36
C ASN A 569 -1.59 31.89 -15.25
N LYS A 570 -1.64 30.67 -15.79
CA LYS A 570 -2.75 30.21 -16.66
C LYS A 570 -4.05 29.97 -15.89
N ASN A 571 -3.99 29.35 -14.71
CA ASN A 571 -5.17 28.83 -14.01
C ASN A 571 -5.57 29.62 -12.76
N GLY A 572 -4.73 30.56 -12.29
CA GLY A 572 -4.99 31.34 -11.09
C GLY A 572 -5.00 30.52 -9.79
N THR A 573 -4.41 29.32 -9.80
CA THR A 573 -4.36 28.39 -8.66
C THR A 573 -2.98 27.77 -8.54
N THR A 574 -2.58 27.31 -7.35
CA THR A 574 -1.27 26.67 -7.17
C THR A 574 -1.29 25.21 -7.61
N ALA A 575 -0.15 24.69 -8.10
CA ALA A 575 -0.02 23.29 -8.52
C ALA A 575 -0.49 22.29 -7.45
N TRP A 576 -0.19 22.59 -6.17
CA TRP A 576 -0.60 21.76 -5.04
C TRP A 576 -2.11 21.76 -4.80
N SER A 577 -2.74 22.95 -4.83
CA SER A 577 -4.19 23.08 -4.60
C SER A 577 -5.04 22.37 -5.65
N ASN A 578 -4.49 22.16 -6.85
CA ASN A 578 -5.19 21.53 -7.96
C ASN A 578 -4.28 20.61 -8.79
N TYR A 579 -3.71 19.60 -8.11
CA TYR A 579 -2.80 18.64 -8.72
C TYR A 579 -3.33 17.98 -10.00
N PRO A 580 -4.62 17.57 -10.12
CA PRO A 580 -5.12 17.00 -11.36
C PRO A 580 -5.05 17.96 -12.56
N GLN A 581 -5.35 19.25 -12.36
CA GLN A 581 -5.19 20.25 -13.42
C GLN A 581 -3.73 20.54 -13.72
N PHE A 582 -2.86 20.55 -12.71
CA PHE A 582 -1.41 20.71 -12.90
C PHE A 582 -0.83 19.56 -13.71
N ARG A 583 -1.21 18.32 -13.40
CA ARG A 583 -0.87 17.14 -14.20
C ARG A 583 -1.30 17.30 -15.64
N ASN A 584 -2.55 17.68 -15.89
CA ASN A 584 -3.02 17.88 -17.24
C ASN A 584 -2.23 18.98 -17.96
N TYR A 585 -1.94 20.10 -17.29
CA TYR A 585 -1.10 21.17 -17.85
C TYR A 585 0.29 20.67 -18.25
N VAL A 586 0.98 19.92 -17.38
CA VAL A 586 2.31 19.37 -17.70
C VAL A 586 2.25 18.44 -18.91
N VAL A 587 1.23 17.57 -19.00
CA VAL A 587 1.09 16.63 -20.11
C VAL A 587 0.70 17.35 -21.41
N THR A 588 -0.35 18.16 -21.39
CA THR A 588 -0.93 18.72 -22.63
C THR A 588 -0.26 20.00 -23.09
N ASP A 589 0.12 20.88 -22.17
CA ASP A 589 0.65 22.21 -22.50
C ASP A 589 2.18 22.30 -22.47
N VAL A 590 2.87 21.25 -22.01
CA VAL A 590 4.34 21.20 -21.98
C VAL A 590 4.83 20.00 -22.79
N LEU A 591 4.58 18.78 -22.31
CA LEU A 591 5.13 17.57 -22.94
C LEU A 591 4.59 17.34 -24.36
N ALA A 592 3.27 17.38 -24.55
CA ALA A 592 2.65 17.15 -25.86
C ALA A 592 2.99 18.26 -26.86
N GLU A 593 3.12 19.51 -26.39
CA GLU A 593 3.52 20.65 -27.23
C GLU A 593 4.99 20.55 -27.66
N ALA A 594 5.87 20.08 -26.77
CA ALA A 594 7.30 19.95 -27.04
C ALA A 594 7.66 18.81 -28.00
N THR A 595 7.00 17.66 -27.90
CA THR A 595 7.41 16.46 -28.64
C THR A 595 6.40 15.98 -29.69
N GLY A 596 5.13 16.33 -29.55
CA GLY A 596 4.03 15.70 -30.30
C GLY A 596 3.81 14.21 -29.95
N HIS A 597 4.70 13.56 -29.20
CA HIS A 597 4.60 12.15 -28.81
C HIS A 597 3.53 11.93 -27.74
N PHE A 598 3.33 12.89 -26.83
CA PHE A 598 2.38 12.78 -25.72
C PHE A 598 0.93 13.19 -26.08
N ASP A 599 0.57 13.24 -27.37
CA ASP A 599 -0.80 13.54 -27.78
C ASP A 599 -1.77 12.45 -27.28
N THR A 600 -2.53 12.78 -26.23
CA THR A 600 -3.43 11.86 -25.52
C THR A 600 -4.54 11.27 -26.40
N GLU A 601 -4.87 11.90 -27.53
CA GLU A 601 -5.93 11.40 -28.41
C GLU A 601 -5.43 10.35 -29.42
N ASN A 602 -4.14 10.33 -29.75
CA ASN A 602 -3.59 9.51 -30.84
C ASN A 602 -2.43 8.60 -30.43
N SER A 603 -1.80 8.82 -29.28
CA SER A 603 -0.68 7.99 -28.81
C SER A 603 -1.20 6.79 -28.02
N GLY A 604 -1.18 5.61 -28.64
CA GLY A 604 -1.60 4.35 -28.01
C GLY A 604 -0.85 4.03 -26.71
N PHE A 605 0.38 4.52 -26.58
CA PHE A 605 1.25 4.37 -25.41
C PHE A 605 0.82 5.29 -24.25
N TYR A 606 0.82 6.61 -24.47
CA TYR A 606 0.56 7.60 -23.40
C TYR A 606 -0.91 7.79 -23.05
N GLY A 607 -1.85 7.32 -23.88
CA GLY A 607 -3.28 7.32 -23.55
C GLY A 607 -3.62 6.41 -22.35
N THR A 608 -2.72 5.49 -21.98
CA THR A 608 -2.90 4.55 -20.86
C THR A 608 -2.01 4.84 -19.65
N ALA A 609 -0.87 5.50 -19.86
CA ALA A 609 0.11 5.70 -18.81
C ALA A 609 -0.30 6.85 -17.86
N ASP A 610 -0.21 6.60 -16.56
CA ASP A 610 -0.48 7.62 -15.55
C ASP A 610 0.76 8.51 -15.36
N PHE A 611 0.62 9.80 -15.64
CA PHE A 611 1.66 10.81 -15.42
C PHE A 611 1.63 11.36 -14.00
N TRP A 612 2.79 11.53 -13.38
CA TRP A 612 2.92 12.05 -12.01
C TRP A 612 3.99 13.13 -11.95
N PRO A 613 3.61 14.41 -12.09
CA PRO A 613 4.55 15.52 -11.91
C PRO A 613 5.10 15.58 -10.49
N VAL A 614 6.41 15.60 -10.42
CA VAL A 614 7.22 15.62 -9.21
C VAL A 614 8.10 16.86 -9.22
N TRP A 615 7.97 17.70 -8.18
CA TRP A 615 8.68 18.97 -8.10
C TRP A 615 9.07 19.37 -6.67
N TYR A 616 10.14 20.16 -6.61
CA TYR A 616 10.64 20.86 -5.42
C TYR A 616 10.27 22.33 -5.49
N LYS A 617 10.23 23.01 -4.34
CA LYS A 617 10.33 24.48 -4.37
C LYS A 617 11.82 24.80 -4.42
N VAL A 618 12.27 25.38 -5.52
CA VAL A 618 13.69 25.70 -5.74
C VAL A 618 13.88 27.21 -5.59
N GLU A 619 14.91 27.59 -4.85
CA GLU A 619 15.33 28.98 -4.65
C GLU A 619 16.81 29.11 -5.00
N GLU A 620 17.21 30.25 -5.57
CA GLU A 620 18.63 30.57 -5.71
C GLU A 620 19.23 30.77 -4.32
N ARG A 621 20.42 30.20 -4.11
CA ARG A 621 21.22 30.50 -2.94
C ARG A 621 21.48 32.01 -2.96
N PRO A 622 21.12 32.77 -1.90
CA PRO A 622 21.49 34.17 -1.86
C PRO A 622 23.00 34.26 -1.98
N GLU A 623 23.52 35.15 -2.82
CA GLU A 623 24.95 35.46 -2.89
C GLU A 623 25.42 35.81 -1.47
N ILE A 624 25.96 34.83 -0.77
CA ILE A 624 26.65 35.08 0.49
C ILE A 624 27.96 35.69 0.04
N GLU A 625 28.18 36.97 0.32
CA GLU A 625 29.52 37.56 0.23
C GLU A 625 30.42 36.73 1.14
N TYR A 626 31.10 35.73 0.58
CA TYR A 626 32.06 34.93 1.30
C TYR A 626 33.18 35.89 1.71
N GLU A 627 33.25 36.21 3.00
CA GLU A 627 34.49 36.76 3.57
C GLU A 627 35.57 35.71 3.28
N GLU A 628 36.63 36.07 2.53
CA GLU A 628 37.70 35.22 1.94
C GLU A 628 38.49 34.32 2.94
N GLU A 629 37.98 34.03 4.12
CA GLU A 629 38.70 33.31 5.17
C GLU A 629 38.31 31.82 5.21
N HIS A 630 39.17 31.01 4.56
CA HIS A 630 39.28 29.54 4.58
C HIS A 630 38.48 28.75 3.52
N GLU A 631 38.96 28.81 2.28
CA GLU A 631 38.91 27.65 1.38
C GLU A 631 39.80 26.54 1.95
N THR A 632 39.20 25.45 2.42
CA THR A 632 39.91 24.19 2.65
C THR A 632 39.98 23.43 1.33
N GLU A 633 41.18 22.98 0.93
CA GLU A 633 41.46 22.24 -0.33
C GLU A 633 40.63 20.93 -0.49
N ASP A 634 39.81 20.56 0.50
CA ASP A 634 39.00 19.34 0.46
C ASP A 634 37.53 19.59 -0.01
N ASP A 635 37.14 20.82 -0.35
CA ASP A 635 35.76 21.19 -0.75
C ASP A 635 35.55 21.37 -2.27
N GLU A 636 36.49 20.91 -3.13
CA GLU A 636 36.45 21.08 -4.59
C GLU A 636 35.22 20.44 -5.28
N ASP A 637 34.46 19.59 -4.58
CA ASP A 637 33.24 18.95 -5.12
C ASP A 637 31.93 19.73 -4.83
N GLU A 638 31.96 20.87 -4.12
CA GLU A 638 30.76 21.68 -3.79
C GLU A 638 30.45 22.83 -4.78
N GLU A 639 31.23 23.02 -5.85
CA GLU A 639 31.21 24.28 -6.64
C GLU A 639 29.94 24.54 -7.49
N ASP A 640 29.05 23.57 -7.74
CA ASP A 640 28.02 23.70 -8.80
C ASP A 640 26.56 23.91 -8.35
N ASP A 641 26.26 23.92 -7.05
CA ASP A 641 24.87 23.95 -6.56
C ASP A 641 24.43 25.35 -6.06
N ASP A 642 24.27 26.30 -6.99
CA ASP A 642 23.58 27.59 -6.75
C ASP A 642 22.09 27.42 -6.38
N LEU A 643 21.54 26.21 -6.54
CA LEU A 643 20.13 25.91 -6.30
C LEU A 643 19.95 25.25 -4.94
N ARG A 644 18.97 25.75 -4.18
CA ARG A 644 18.55 25.18 -2.90
C ARG A 644 17.09 24.74 -2.95
N ILE A 645 16.80 23.68 -2.23
CA ILE A 645 15.43 23.23 -1.96
C ILE A 645 14.91 24.06 -0.78
N ASP A 646 13.84 24.81 -1.00
CA ASP A 646 13.18 25.54 0.08
C ASP A 646 12.32 24.60 0.93
N LEU A 647 12.74 24.42 2.18
CA LEU A 647 12.07 23.65 3.21
C LEU A 647 11.34 24.51 4.25
N SER A 648 11.30 25.84 4.08
CA SER A 648 10.76 26.77 5.07
C SER A 648 9.24 26.69 5.27
N ASP A 649 8.53 26.00 4.38
CA ASP A 649 7.08 25.78 4.48
C ASP A 649 6.79 24.52 5.32
N ASP A 650 6.60 24.73 6.63
CA ASP A 650 6.34 23.70 7.69
C ASP A 650 5.22 22.68 7.36
N ASN A 651 4.41 22.91 6.32
CA ASN A 651 3.23 22.09 5.98
C ASN A 651 3.43 21.10 4.83
N ILE A 652 4.65 20.93 4.31
CA ILE A 652 4.81 20.32 2.99
C ILE A 652 5.91 19.25 3.00
N PRO A 653 5.60 18.00 2.58
CA PRO A 653 6.65 17.02 2.29
C PRO A 653 7.60 17.66 1.29
N ALA A 654 8.91 17.62 1.56
CA ALA A 654 9.96 18.27 0.75
C ALA A 654 9.78 18.10 -0.78
N LEU A 655 9.05 17.05 -1.20
CA LEU A 655 8.55 16.86 -2.55
C LEU A 655 7.01 16.87 -2.64
N ARG A 656 6.42 17.98 -3.14
CA ARG A 656 4.95 18.13 -3.29
C ARG A 656 4.34 17.06 -4.20
N GLY A 657 5.03 16.66 -5.28
CA GLY A 657 4.55 15.59 -6.15
C GLY A 657 4.71 14.17 -5.57
N SER A 658 5.70 13.94 -4.70
CA SER A 658 5.96 12.60 -4.11
C SER A 658 4.74 12.02 -3.45
N LYS A 659 3.99 12.82 -2.68
CA LYS A 659 2.81 12.30 -1.99
C LYS A 659 1.80 11.72 -2.96
N LYS A 660 1.61 12.35 -4.11
CA LYS A 660 0.65 11.91 -5.12
C LYS A 660 1.16 10.68 -5.87
N LEU A 661 2.45 10.66 -6.21
CA LEU A 661 3.09 9.47 -6.75
C LEU A 661 3.03 8.29 -5.77
N LEU A 662 3.35 8.52 -4.49
CA LEU A 662 3.28 7.54 -3.43
C LEU A 662 1.86 7.01 -3.22
N GLU A 663 0.85 7.88 -3.19
CA GLU A 663 -0.56 7.49 -3.16
C GLU A 663 -0.93 6.60 -4.36
N ARG A 664 -0.32 6.79 -5.53
CA ARG A 664 -0.49 5.90 -6.69
C ARG A 664 0.29 4.61 -6.54
N LEU A 665 1.50 4.66 -6.01
CA LEU A 665 2.33 3.49 -5.74
C LEU A 665 1.68 2.55 -4.72
N GLN A 666 0.92 3.10 -3.76
CA GLN A 666 0.17 2.37 -2.75
C GLN A 666 -1.16 1.77 -3.25
N ARG A 667 -1.67 2.23 -4.40
CA ARG A 667 -2.83 1.62 -5.08
C ARG A 667 -2.32 0.49 -5.96
#